data_AF-W1XFE9-F1
#
_entry.id   AF-W1XFE9-F1
#
_cell.length_a   1.000
_cell.length_b   1.000
_cell.length_c   1.000
_cell.angle_alpha   90.00
_cell.angle_beta   90.00
_cell.angle_gamma   90.00
#
_symmetry.space_group_name_H-M   'P 1'
#
loop_
_entity.id
_entity.type
_entity.pdbx_description
1 polymer ?
#
loop_
_entity_poly.entity_id
_entity_poly.type
_entity_poly.pdbx_seq_one_letter_code
_entity_poly.pdbx_strand_id
1 'polypeptide(L)'
;LIRHTPGQKEPVLHFSHVAPIDCLIQQLQQRLRDCDIKHLTDVLEIDKDMRALMQRIENGVAFEKYYLGAQPIFHCLKSLNDLVRLAKALDVDFPFSAYAAIEYIPVIEVEFVHLAGLESYPGQLTLLDTPGPNEAGQPHLQKMLNQQLARASAVLAVLDYTQLKSISDEEVREAILAVGQSVPLYVLVNKFDQQDRNSDDADQVRALISGTLMKGCITPQQIFPVSSMWGYLANRARHELANNGKLPPPEQQRWVEDFAHAALGRRWRHADLADLEHIRHAADQLWEDSLFAQPIQALLHAAYANASLYALRSAAHKLLNYAQQAREYLDFRAHGLNVACEQLRQNIHQIEESLQLLQLNQAQVSGEIKHEIELALTSANHFLRQQQDALNAQLAALFQDDSEPLSEIRTRCETLLQTAQNTISRDFTLRFAELESTLCRVLTDVIRPIEQQIKMELSESGFRPGFHFPVFHGAVPHFNTRQLFSEVISRQEATDEQSTRLGVVRETFSRWLNQPDWGRGNEKSPTETVDYSVLQRALSAEVDLYCQQMAKVLAEQVDESVTAGMNTFFAEFASCLTELQTRLRESLALRQQNESVVRLMQQQLQQAVMTHSWIYTDAQLLRDDIQTLFTAERY
;
A
#
# COMPACT_ATOMS: atom_id res chain seq x y z
N LEU A 1 13.07 8.70 9.82
CA LEU A 1 13.48 9.53 8.67
C LEU A 1 15.01 9.52 8.58
N ILE A 2 15.58 9.60 7.37
CA ILE A 2 17.03 9.75 7.16
C ILE A 2 17.26 10.99 6.30
N ARG A 3 18.05 11.93 6.79
CA ARG A 3 18.23 13.27 6.22
C ARG A 3 19.67 13.48 5.79
N HIS A 4 19.85 13.89 4.54
CA HIS A 4 21.15 14.27 4.01
C HIS A 4 21.66 15.51 4.73
N THR A 5 22.84 15.39 5.37
CA THR A 5 23.51 16.50 6.06
C THR A 5 24.98 16.55 5.62
N PRO A 6 25.37 17.51 4.77
CA PRO A 6 26.74 17.63 4.28
C PRO A 6 27.76 17.70 5.43
N GLY A 7 28.84 16.93 5.32
CA GLY A 7 29.90 16.83 6.33
C GLY A 7 29.62 15.94 7.54
N GLN A 8 28.38 15.44 7.74
CA GLN A 8 28.03 14.54 8.84
C GLN A 8 28.39 13.08 8.49
N LYS A 9 29.63 12.67 8.75
CA LYS A 9 30.11 11.32 8.38
C LYS A 9 29.51 10.18 9.20
N GLU A 10 29.37 10.37 10.51
CA GLU A 10 28.74 9.38 11.39
C GLU A 10 27.25 9.69 11.55
N PRO A 11 26.35 8.70 11.49
CA PRO A 11 24.92 8.94 11.62
C PRO A 11 24.57 9.38 13.05
N VAL A 12 23.68 10.36 13.17
CA VAL A 12 23.14 10.84 14.46
C VAL A 12 21.62 10.75 14.42
N LEU A 13 21.01 10.01 15.36
CA LEU A 13 19.56 9.98 15.52
C LEU A 13 19.14 11.06 16.51
N HIS A 14 18.28 11.96 16.04
CA HIS A 14 17.56 12.95 16.83
C HIS A 14 16.16 12.43 17.13
N PHE A 15 15.92 12.13 18.41
CA PHE A 15 14.62 11.74 18.93
C PHE A 15 14.11 12.84 19.87
N SER A 16 13.58 13.92 19.30
CA SER A 16 13.20 15.14 20.01
C SER A 16 11.92 14.99 20.85
N HIS A 17 10.96 14.21 20.37
CA HIS A 17 9.63 14.06 20.96
C HIS A 17 9.48 12.77 21.77
N VAL A 18 10.33 12.54 22.78
CA VAL A 18 10.35 11.27 23.56
C VAL A 18 9.19 11.14 24.56
N ALA A 19 8.63 12.26 25.02
CA ALA A 19 7.67 12.29 26.13
C ALA A 19 6.46 11.34 25.98
N PRO A 20 5.83 11.17 24.80
CA PRO A 20 4.76 10.18 24.64
C PRO A 20 5.23 8.73 24.84
N ILE A 21 6.45 8.39 24.43
CA ILE A 21 7.03 7.06 24.69
C ILE A 21 7.32 6.90 26.17
N ASP A 22 7.82 7.92 26.86
CA ASP A 22 8.08 7.83 28.30
C ASP A 22 6.78 7.57 29.10
N CYS A 23 5.67 8.23 28.73
CA CYS A 23 4.35 7.93 29.29
C CYS A 23 3.91 6.49 29.00
N LEU A 24 4.11 6.00 27.77
CA LEU A 24 3.79 4.61 27.41
C LEU A 24 4.62 3.62 28.24
N ILE A 25 5.91 3.86 28.42
CA ILE A 25 6.80 3.00 29.24
C ILE A 25 6.26 2.90 30.67
N GLN A 26 5.81 4.00 31.28
CA GLN A 26 5.23 3.97 32.62
C GLN A 26 3.95 3.13 32.69
N GLN A 27 3.09 3.21 31.67
CA GLN A 27 1.87 2.39 31.58
C GLN A 27 2.20 0.91 31.39
N LEU A 28 3.13 0.59 30.49
CA LEU A 28 3.59 -0.78 30.25
C LEU A 28 4.30 -1.36 31.47
N GLN A 29 5.07 -0.55 32.22
CA GLN A 29 5.71 -0.98 33.46
C GLN A 29 4.68 -1.40 34.52
N GLN A 30 3.54 -0.72 34.61
CA GLN A 30 2.45 -1.13 35.50
C GLN A 30 1.82 -2.45 35.02
N ARG A 31 1.48 -2.54 33.73
CA ARG A 31 0.87 -3.76 33.17
C ARG A 31 1.77 -4.98 33.23
N LEU A 32 3.08 -4.83 33.01
CA LEU A 32 4.06 -5.92 33.13
C LEU A 32 4.17 -6.48 34.54
N ARG A 33 3.90 -5.69 35.58
CA ARG A 33 3.87 -6.18 36.98
C ARG A 33 2.64 -7.04 37.29
N ASP A 34 1.55 -6.82 36.56
CA ASP A 34 0.26 -7.48 36.79
C ASP A 34 0.00 -8.66 35.84
N CYS A 35 0.81 -8.82 34.78
CA CYS A 35 0.65 -9.87 33.76
C CYS A 35 1.42 -11.17 34.08
N ASP A 36 0.80 -12.31 33.75
CA ASP A 36 1.48 -13.60 33.75
C ASP A 36 2.33 -13.76 32.48
N ILE A 37 3.64 -13.87 32.64
CA ILE A 37 4.64 -13.98 31.56
C ILE A 37 4.34 -15.15 30.62
N LYS A 38 3.66 -16.21 31.12
CA LYS A 38 3.25 -17.35 30.30
C LYS A 38 2.28 -16.96 29.19
N HIS A 39 1.25 -16.18 29.51
CA HIS A 39 0.26 -15.69 28.54
C HIS A 39 0.89 -14.71 27.52
N LEU A 40 1.95 -14.00 27.91
CA LEU A 40 2.66 -13.11 26.99
C LEU A 40 3.45 -13.90 25.93
N THR A 41 3.97 -15.07 26.31
CA THR A 41 4.78 -15.94 25.43
C THR A 41 3.92 -16.66 24.40
N ASP A 42 2.61 -16.84 24.68
CA ASP A 42 1.64 -17.43 23.75
C ASP A 42 1.24 -16.46 22.62
N VAL A 43 1.37 -15.16 22.84
CA VAL A 43 0.92 -14.11 21.91
C VAL A 43 2.10 -13.39 21.21
N LEU A 44 3.30 -13.46 21.77
CA LEU A 44 4.46 -12.68 21.32
C LEU A 44 5.76 -13.48 21.41
N GLU A 45 6.55 -13.47 20.34
CA GLU A 45 7.85 -14.17 20.29
C GLU A 45 8.90 -13.39 21.12
N ILE A 46 9.28 -13.94 22.27
CA ILE A 46 10.21 -13.31 23.21
C ILE A 46 11.66 -13.70 22.87
N ASP A 47 12.21 -13.02 21.85
CA ASP A 47 13.62 -13.11 21.47
C ASP A 47 14.56 -12.42 22.50
N LYS A 48 15.87 -12.44 22.25
CA LYS A 48 16.86 -11.83 23.16
C LYS A 48 16.65 -10.31 23.32
N ASP A 49 16.24 -9.63 22.26
CA ASP A 49 16.13 -8.18 22.22
C ASP A 49 14.83 -7.70 22.88
N MET A 50 13.73 -8.44 22.72
CA MET A 50 12.49 -8.23 23.46
C MET A 50 12.69 -8.35 24.99
N ARG A 51 13.49 -9.33 25.44
CA ARG A 51 13.84 -9.46 26.87
C ARG A 51 14.63 -8.25 27.38
N ALA A 52 15.57 -7.75 26.57
CA ALA A 52 16.33 -6.57 26.92
C ALA A 52 15.42 -5.33 27.03
N LEU A 53 14.43 -5.19 26.15
CA LEU A 53 13.43 -4.14 26.23
C LEU A 53 12.56 -4.28 27.49
N MET A 54 12.05 -5.47 27.80
CA MET A 54 11.24 -5.71 29.00
C MET A 54 12.01 -5.36 30.28
N GLN A 55 13.26 -5.81 30.40
CA GLN A 55 14.13 -5.44 31.54
C GLN A 55 14.34 -3.93 31.64
N ARG A 56 14.48 -3.26 30.50
CA ARG A 56 14.64 -1.81 30.44
C ARG A 56 13.38 -1.08 30.93
N ILE A 57 12.19 -1.57 30.57
CA ILE A 57 10.89 -1.05 31.03
C ILE A 57 10.69 -1.32 32.52
N GLU A 58 11.01 -2.53 33.00
CA GLU A 58 10.95 -2.88 34.43
C GLU A 58 11.81 -1.94 35.28
N ASN A 59 13.01 -1.62 34.80
CA ASN A 59 13.94 -0.70 35.45
C ASN A 59 13.59 0.80 35.23
N GLY A 60 12.57 1.12 34.43
CA GLY A 60 12.13 2.49 34.18
C GLY A 60 13.15 3.36 33.41
N VAL A 61 13.98 2.74 32.55
CA VAL A 61 15.01 3.46 31.79
C VAL A 61 14.39 4.09 30.53
N ALA A 62 14.35 5.43 30.51
CA ALA A 62 13.80 6.22 29.40
C ALA A 62 14.60 6.08 28.09
N PHE A 63 14.04 6.57 26.98
CA PHE A 63 14.80 6.74 25.74
C PHE A 63 15.64 8.02 25.77
N GLU A 64 16.82 7.95 25.17
CA GLU A 64 17.67 9.12 25.01
C GLU A 64 17.18 9.96 23.83
N LYS A 65 17.50 11.26 23.86
CA LYS A 65 17.14 12.18 22.77
C LYS A 65 18.11 12.12 21.60
N TYR A 66 19.30 11.56 21.81
CA TYR A 66 20.40 11.57 20.86
C TYR A 66 21.11 10.21 20.87
N TYR A 67 21.31 9.62 19.70
CA TYR A 67 22.12 8.41 19.56
C TYR A 67 23.18 8.63 18.47
N LEU A 68 24.45 8.36 18.78
CA LEU A 68 25.58 8.52 17.87
C LEU A 68 26.03 7.17 17.32
N GLY A 69 26.18 7.07 15.99
CA GLY A 69 26.68 5.89 15.31
C GLY A 69 25.61 4.86 14.96
N ALA A 70 25.91 4.00 13.98
CA ALA A 70 24.91 3.07 13.42
C ALA A 70 24.39 2.04 14.43
N GLN A 71 25.27 1.52 15.30
CA GLN A 71 24.90 0.45 16.24
C GLN A 71 23.91 0.92 17.32
N PRO A 72 24.15 2.05 18.04
CA PRO A 72 23.17 2.56 19.00
C PRO A 72 21.83 2.94 18.35
N ILE A 73 21.88 3.53 17.15
CA ILE A 73 20.68 3.89 16.38
C ILE A 73 19.86 2.64 16.04
N PHE A 74 20.51 1.58 15.53
CA PHE A 74 19.84 0.31 15.21
C PHE A 74 19.14 -0.29 16.43
N HIS A 75 19.83 -0.36 17.58
CA HIS A 75 19.23 -0.87 18.81
C HIS A 75 18.07 -0.01 19.32
N CYS A 76 18.15 1.31 19.19
CA CYS A 76 17.06 2.22 19.52
C CYS A 76 15.82 1.96 18.63
N LEU A 77 15.99 1.93 17.31
CA LEU A 77 14.89 1.69 16.37
C LEU A 77 14.28 0.30 16.54
N LYS A 78 15.11 -0.74 16.75
CA LYS A 78 14.63 -2.09 17.07
C LYS A 78 13.79 -2.08 18.36
N SER A 79 14.28 -1.41 19.40
CA SER A 79 13.56 -1.25 20.67
C SER A 79 12.22 -0.52 20.51
N LEU A 80 12.11 0.48 19.62
CA LEU A 80 10.85 1.16 19.34
C LEU A 80 9.85 0.24 18.62
N ASN A 81 10.31 -0.56 17.66
CA ASN A 81 9.45 -1.54 16.96
C ASN A 81 8.94 -2.61 17.93
N ASP A 82 9.82 -3.12 18.80
CA ASP A 82 9.46 -4.09 19.81
C ASP A 82 8.51 -3.49 20.86
N LEU A 83 8.61 -2.19 21.15
CA LEU A 83 7.66 -1.48 22.02
C LEU A 83 6.25 -1.44 21.43
N VAL A 84 6.10 -1.25 20.12
CA VAL A 84 4.80 -1.31 19.43
C VAL A 84 4.19 -2.71 19.56
N ARG A 85 5.00 -3.76 19.34
CA ARG A 85 4.56 -5.16 19.46
C ARG A 85 4.13 -5.48 20.90
N LEU A 86 4.89 -5.04 21.88
CA LEU A 86 4.62 -5.24 23.30
C LEU A 86 3.36 -4.48 23.75
N ALA A 87 3.18 -3.23 23.33
CA ALA A 87 1.99 -2.44 23.65
C ALA A 87 0.71 -3.12 23.14
N LYS A 88 0.76 -3.65 21.90
CA LYS A 88 -0.35 -4.43 21.33
C LYS A 88 -0.63 -5.71 22.12
N ALA A 89 0.39 -6.45 22.53
CA ALA A 89 0.22 -7.68 23.32
C ALA A 89 -0.34 -7.43 24.73
N LEU A 90 -0.09 -6.24 25.29
CA LEU A 90 -0.56 -5.83 26.61
C LEU A 90 -1.87 -5.03 26.58
N ASP A 91 -2.49 -4.87 25.40
CA ASP A 91 -3.71 -4.09 25.19
C ASP A 91 -3.58 -2.63 25.71
N VAL A 92 -2.45 -2.00 25.38
CA VAL A 92 -2.17 -0.60 25.67
C VAL A 92 -2.00 0.16 24.35
N ASP A 93 -2.73 1.26 24.21
CA ASP A 93 -2.67 2.08 23.00
C ASP A 93 -1.29 2.70 22.80
N PHE A 94 -0.69 2.44 21.65
CA PHE A 94 0.54 3.11 21.24
C PHE A 94 0.23 4.54 20.74
N PRO A 95 1.01 5.57 21.11
CA PRO A 95 0.67 6.98 20.84
C PRO A 95 0.99 7.42 19.39
N PHE A 96 0.47 6.73 18.39
CA PHE A 96 0.71 7.05 16.97
C PHE A 96 0.29 8.48 16.58
N SER A 97 -0.80 8.99 17.18
CA SER A 97 -1.28 10.35 16.92
C SER A 97 -0.27 11.43 17.33
N ALA A 98 0.54 11.19 18.36
CA ALA A 98 1.60 12.10 18.80
C ALA A 98 2.74 12.22 17.78
N TYR A 99 2.86 11.25 16.86
CA TYR A 99 3.89 11.21 15.81
C TYR A 99 3.34 11.50 14.40
N ALA A 100 2.10 11.98 14.28
CA ALA A 100 1.49 12.30 12.99
C ALA A 100 2.14 13.51 12.28
N ALA A 101 2.78 14.41 13.03
CA ALA A 101 3.54 15.52 12.47
C ALA A 101 4.98 15.10 12.18
N ILE A 102 5.51 15.47 11.01
CA ILE A 102 6.85 15.06 10.56
C ILE A 102 7.95 15.58 11.50
N GLU A 103 7.70 16.68 12.19
CA GLU A 103 8.59 17.32 13.17
C GLU A 103 8.80 16.47 14.43
N TYR A 104 7.88 15.55 14.72
CA TYR A 104 7.94 14.67 15.88
C TYR A 104 8.53 13.29 15.54
N ILE A 105 8.67 12.97 14.25
CA ILE A 105 9.24 11.70 13.79
C ILE A 105 10.76 11.71 14.03
N PRO A 106 11.37 10.63 14.56
CA PRO A 106 12.82 10.54 14.73
C PRO A 106 13.58 10.71 13.41
N VAL A 107 14.63 11.53 13.43
CA VAL A 107 15.44 11.89 12.24
C VAL A 107 16.88 11.41 12.42
N ILE A 108 17.37 10.62 11.48
CA ILE A 108 18.79 10.27 11.37
C ILE A 108 19.46 11.26 10.43
N GLU A 109 20.46 11.99 10.89
CA GLU A 109 21.26 12.90 10.08
C GLU A 109 22.58 12.23 9.70
N VAL A 110 22.84 12.16 8.40
CA VAL A 110 24.07 11.57 7.84
C VAL A 110 24.31 12.11 6.42
N GLU A 111 25.58 12.23 6.04
CA GLU A 111 25.97 12.56 4.68
C GLU A 111 25.76 11.34 3.78
N PHE A 112 25.10 11.54 2.65
CA PHE A 112 24.88 10.47 1.68
C PHE A 112 26.13 10.40 0.81
N VAL A 113 26.79 9.23 0.80
CA VAL A 113 28.06 9.04 0.10
C VAL A 113 27.99 9.44 -1.38
N HIS A 114 26.87 9.13 -2.05
CA HIS A 114 26.67 9.46 -3.47
C HIS A 114 26.38 10.93 -3.75
N LEU A 115 26.14 11.74 -2.71
CA LEU A 115 25.98 13.19 -2.80
C LEU A 115 27.20 13.95 -2.25
N ALA A 116 28.12 13.26 -1.59
CA ALA A 116 29.29 13.87 -0.99
C ALA A 116 30.16 14.52 -2.08
N GLY A 117 30.51 15.80 -1.87
CA GLY A 117 31.33 16.57 -2.81
C GLY A 117 30.59 17.17 -4.01
N LEU A 118 29.27 16.98 -4.13
CA LEU A 118 28.46 17.78 -5.06
C LEU A 118 28.30 19.21 -4.56
N GLU A 119 28.08 20.15 -5.48
CA GLU A 119 27.80 21.55 -5.13
C GLU A 119 26.60 21.64 -4.18
N SER A 120 26.65 22.60 -3.27
CA SER A 120 25.58 22.83 -2.30
C SER A 120 24.36 23.41 -3.01
N TYR A 121 23.39 22.57 -3.35
CA TYR A 121 22.10 23.01 -3.87
C TYR A 121 21.21 23.53 -2.73
N PRO A 122 20.40 24.57 -2.96
CA PRO A 122 19.40 24.99 -2.01
C PRO A 122 18.31 23.92 -1.91
N GLY A 123 18.25 23.22 -0.77
CA GLY A 123 17.26 22.18 -0.52
C GLY A 123 17.78 21.09 0.40
N GLN A 124 16.87 20.33 1.01
CA GLN A 124 17.23 19.23 1.90
C GLN A 124 16.55 17.94 1.42
N LEU A 125 17.35 16.92 1.13
CA LEU A 125 16.86 15.59 0.78
C LEU A 125 16.64 14.78 2.06
N THR A 126 15.43 14.27 2.23
CA THR A 126 15.08 13.37 3.32
C THR A 126 14.43 12.12 2.75
N LEU A 127 14.93 10.96 3.14
CA LEU A 127 14.35 9.65 2.87
C LEU A 127 13.42 9.27 4.03
N LEU A 128 12.20 8.90 3.67
CA LEU A 128 11.22 8.36 4.58
C LEU A 128 11.03 6.88 4.27
N ASP A 129 11.35 6.05 5.26
CA ASP A 129 11.02 4.63 5.21
C ASP A 129 9.64 4.44 5.83
N THR A 130 8.75 3.79 5.07
CA THR A 130 7.37 3.54 5.47
C THR A 130 7.18 2.07 5.79
N PRO A 131 6.43 1.69 6.84
CA PRO A 131 6.10 0.29 7.09
C PRO A 131 5.43 -0.33 5.86
N GLY A 132 5.73 -1.61 5.60
CA GLY A 132 5.25 -2.28 4.39
C GLY A 132 3.72 -2.45 4.38
N PRO A 133 3.07 -2.54 3.20
CA PRO A 133 1.62 -2.80 3.12
C PRO A 133 1.23 -4.11 3.83
N ASN A 134 2.13 -5.11 3.85
CA ASN A 134 1.94 -6.38 4.55
C ASN A 134 1.97 -6.26 6.10
N GLU A 135 2.55 -5.17 6.63
CA GLU A 135 2.56 -4.84 8.06
C GLU A 135 1.37 -3.95 8.45
N ALA A 136 0.69 -3.36 7.45
CA ALA A 136 -0.36 -2.35 7.58
C ALA A 136 -1.78 -2.93 7.80
N GLY A 137 -1.91 -4.18 8.23
CA GLY A 137 -3.19 -4.75 8.69
C GLY A 137 -3.79 -4.05 9.93
N GLN A 138 -3.18 -2.96 10.39
CA GLN A 138 -3.70 -2.08 11.43
C GLN A 138 -4.21 -0.78 10.78
N PRO A 139 -5.50 -0.41 10.94
CA PRO A 139 -6.08 0.77 10.30
C PRO A 139 -5.35 2.09 10.66
N HIS A 140 -4.66 2.13 11.80
CA HIS A 140 -3.86 3.27 12.24
C HIS A 140 -2.58 3.48 11.40
N LEU A 141 -1.91 2.40 10.97
CA LEU A 141 -0.69 2.48 10.15
C LEU A 141 -1.02 2.89 8.71
N GLN A 142 -2.15 2.43 8.17
CA GLN A 142 -2.63 2.83 6.84
C GLN A 142 -2.94 4.34 6.79
N LYS A 143 -3.57 4.89 7.84
CA LYS A 143 -3.81 6.33 7.96
C LYS A 143 -2.50 7.14 8.02
N MET A 144 -1.50 6.64 8.73
CA MET A 144 -0.17 7.25 8.79
C MET A 144 0.54 7.21 7.44
N LEU A 145 0.50 6.07 6.73
CA LEU A 145 1.05 5.91 5.38
C LEU A 145 0.44 6.93 4.41
N ASN A 146 -0.89 7.04 4.37
CA ASN A 146 -1.59 7.99 3.51
C ASN A 146 -1.20 9.45 3.80
N GLN A 147 -1.06 9.82 5.07
CA GLN A 147 -0.59 11.16 5.47
C GLN A 147 0.87 11.43 5.06
N GLN A 148 1.71 10.39 5.08
CA GLN A 148 3.10 10.48 4.67
C GLN A 148 3.24 10.62 3.15
N LEU A 149 2.50 9.82 2.38
CA LEU A 149 2.46 9.88 0.92
C LEU A 149 1.94 11.24 0.42
N ALA A 150 0.90 11.79 1.04
CA ALA A 150 0.36 13.12 0.71
C ALA A 150 1.35 14.29 0.93
N ARG A 151 2.42 14.07 1.71
CA ARG A 151 3.45 15.08 2.01
C ARG A 151 4.75 14.85 1.24
N ALA A 152 4.89 13.71 0.56
CA ALA A 152 6.10 13.36 -0.15
C ALA A 152 6.27 14.22 -1.42
N SER A 153 7.52 14.60 -1.71
CA SER A 153 7.87 15.33 -2.94
C SER A 153 8.08 14.40 -4.15
N ALA A 154 8.43 13.15 -3.88
CA ALA A 154 8.55 12.04 -4.80
C ALA A 154 8.35 10.74 -4.03
N VAL A 155 7.91 9.67 -4.70
CA VAL A 155 7.71 8.35 -4.11
C VAL A 155 8.56 7.31 -4.84
N LEU A 156 9.18 6.43 -4.05
CA LEU A 156 9.99 5.32 -4.54
C LEU A 156 9.31 4.01 -4.14
N ALA A 157 8.72 3.31 -5.10
CA ALA A 157 8.17 1.98 -4.90
C ALA A 157 9.27 0.94 -5.08
N VAL A 158 9.40 0.01 -4.14
CA VAL A 158 10.34 -1.12 -4.23
C VAL A 158 9.54 -2.41 -4.43
N LEU A 159 9.73 -3.03 -5.59
CA LEU A 159 9.08 -4.29 -5.97
C LEU A 159 10.11 -5.42 -5.94
N ASP A 160 9.65 -6.64 -5.71
CA ASP A 160 10.48 -7.84 -5.76
C ASP A 160 10.36 -8.50 -7.14
N TYR A 161 11.48 -8.64 -7.84
CA TYR A 161 11.57 -9.27 -9.16
C TYR A 161 10.93 -10.65 -9.20
N THR A 162 11.21 -11.49 -8.21
CA THR A 162 10.71 -12.87 -8.15
C THR A 162 9.20 -12.94 -7.95
N GLN A 163 8.63 -11.86 -7.42
CA GLN A 163 7.21 -11.76 -7.11
C GLN A 163 6.45 -10.89 -8.11
N LEU A 164 7.08 -10.34 -9.17
CA LEU A 164 6.39 -9.46 -10.12
C LEU A 164 5.14 -10.09 -10.76
N LYS A 165 5.16 -11.40 -10.99
CA LYS A 165 4.01 -12.16 -11.56
C LYS A 165 3.00 -12.61 -10.50
N SER A 166 3.33 -12.44 -9.21
CA SER A 166 2.50 -12.80 -8.05
C SER A 166 1.95 -11.59 -7.29
N ILE A 167 2.61 -10.43 -7.41
CA ILE A 167 2.14 -9.15 -6.91
C ILE A 167 0.81 -8.85 -7.60
N SER A 168 -0.21 -8.55 -6.81
CA SER A 168 -1.47 -8.13 -7.37
C SER A 168 -1.31 -6.76 -8.03
N ASP A 169 -1.91 -6.59 -9.22
CA ASP A 169 -2.02 -5.26 -9.86
C ASP A 169 -2.58 -4.20 -8.88
N GLU A 170 -3.27 -4.64 -7.82
CA GLU A 170 -3.94 -3.80 -6.84
C GLU A 170 -3.08 -3.30 -5.68
N GLU A 171 -2.24 -4.14 -5.05
CA GLU A 171 -1.36 -3.68 -3.95
C GLU A 171 -0.42 -2.56 -4.42
N VAL A 172 0.06 -2.70 -5.66
CA VAL A 172 0.88 -1.66 -6.31
C VAL A 172 0.02 -0.45 -6.64
N ARG A 173 -1.23 -0.62 -7.06
CA ARG A 173 -2.15 0.48 -7.39
C ARG A 173 -2.64 1.24 -6.17
N GLU A 174 -2.98 0.59 -5.06
CA GLU A 174 -3.40 1.25 -3.80
C GLU A 174 -2.28 2.16 -3.27
N ALA A 175 -1.04 1.64 -3.27
CA ALA A 175 0.13 2.42 -2.89
C ALA A 175 0.32 3.66 -3.77
N ILE A 176 -0.21 3.66 -5.01
CA ILE A 176 -0.09 4.73 -6.00
C ILE A 176 -1.31 5.65 -6.02
N LEU A 177 -2.52 5.17 -5.80
CA LEU A 177 -3.71 6.01 -5.66
C LEU A 177 -3.60 6.95 -4.46
N ALA A 178 -2.92 6.50 -3.40
CA ALA A 178 -2.55 7.34 -2.27
C ALA A 178 -1.54 8.45 -2.64
N VAL A 179 -0.78 8.26 -3.73
CA VAL A 179 0.21 9.18 -4.29
C VAL A 179 -0.46 9.90 -5.46
N GLY A 180 -1.28 10.92 -5.17
CA GLY A 180 -2.05 11.64 -6.19
C GLY A 180 -1.23 11.99 -7.45
N GLN A 181 -1.89 12.10 -8.60
CA GLN A 181 -1.31 12.20 -9.97
C GLN A 181 -0.19 13.25 -10.16
N SER A 182 0.02 14.16 -9.21
CA SER A 182 1.00 15.24 -9.25
C SER A 182 2.36 14.92 -8.61
N VAL A 183 2.50 13.80 -7.88
CA VAL A 183 3.77 13.40 -7.25
C VAL A 183 4.55 12.43 -8.16
N PRO A 184 5.84 12.69 -8.46
CA PRO A 184 6.64 11.79 -9.29
C PRO A 184 6.83 10.44 -8.58
N LEU A 185 6.59 9.37 -9.33
CA LEU A 185 6.74 7.99 -8.86
C LEU A 185 7.87 7.30 -9.63
N TYR A 186 8.73 6.62 -8.88
CA TYR A 186 9.82 5.82 -9.40
C TYR A 186 9.71 4.40 -8.86
N VAL A 187 10.14 3.42 -9.65
CA VAL A 187 10.04 2.00 -9.29
C VAL A 187 11.42 1.37 -9.31
N LEU A 188 11.83 0.76 -8.19
CA LEU A 188 12.97 -0.15 -8.13
C LEU A 188 12.45 -1.59 -8.15
N VAL A 189 12.92 -2.39 -9.09
CA VAL A 189 12.66 -3.83 -9.13
C VAL A 189 13.88 -4.52 -8.53
N ASN A 190 13.79 -4.80 -7.23
CA ASN A 190 14.86 -5.41 -6.45
C ASN A 190 14.95 -6.93 -6.66
N LYS A 191 16.06 -7.55 -6.23
CA LYS A 191 16.39 -8.97 -6.40
C LYS A 191 16.58 -9.39 -7.86
N PHE A 192 17.01 -8.45 -8.70
CA PHE A 192 17.29 -8.76 -10.11
C PHE A 192 18.48 -9.72 -10.28
N ASP A 193 19.33 -9.87 -9.25
CA ASP A 193 20.37 -10.92 -9.15
C ASP A 193 19.83 -12.35 -9.22
N GLN A 194 18.52 -12.55 -9.03
CA GLN A 194 17.87 -13.85 -9.07
C GLN A 194 17.31 -14.20 -10.46
N GLN A 195 17.60 -13.38 -11.48
CA GLN A 195 17.28 -13.67 -12.87
C GLN A 195 18.01 -14.93 -13.36
N ASP A 196 17.27 -15.83 -14.01
CA ASP A 196 17.85 -16.93 -14.77
C ASP A 196 17.79 -16.67 -16.29
N ARG A 197 18.37 -17.59 -17.08
CA ARG A 197 18.42 -17.45 -18.55
C ARG A 197 17.06 -17.43 -19.24
N ASN A 198 16.01 -17.88 -18.55
CA ASN A 198 14.64 -17.95 -19.08
C ASN A 198 13.74 -16.86 -18.51
N SER A 199 14.27 -16.01 -17.62
CA SER A 199 13.53 -14.98 -16.92
C SER A 199 13.60 -13.65 -17.68
N ASP A 200 12.60 -12.81 -17.46
CA ASP A 200 12.39 -11.58 -18.22
C ASP A 200 13.58 -10.61 -18.03
N ASP A 201 14.09 -10.06 -19.13
CA ASP A 201 15.19 -9.09 -19.11
C ASP A 201 14.75 -7.70 -18.64
N ALA A 202 15.70 -6.79 -18.45
CA ALA A 202 15.43 -5.46 -17.91
C ALA A 202 14.40 -4.66 -18.73
N ASP A 203 14.40 -4.79 -20.06
CA ASP A 203 13.47 -4.06 -20.92
C ASP A 203 12.08 -4.70 -20.93
N GLN A 204 12.01 -6.03 -20.88
CA GLN A 204 10.76 -6.78 -20.72
C GLN A 204 10.10 -6.48 -19.37
N VAL A 205 10.87 -6.40 -18.29
CA VAL A 205 10.38 -6.01 -16.95
C VAL A 205 9.83 -4.59 -16.96
N ARG A 206 10.54 -3.64 -17.58
CA ARG A 206 10.07 -2.26 -17.73
C ARG A 206 8.75 -2.19 -18.50
N ALA A 207 8.61 -2.96 -19.58
CA ALA A 207 7.39 -3.02 -20.37
C ALA A 207 6.23 -3.66 -19.61
N LEU A 208 6.48 -4.76 -18.88
CA LEU A 208 5.49 -5.44 -18.05
C LEU A 208 4.94 -4.52 -16.95
N ILE A 209 5.82 -3.82 -16.25
CA ILE A 209 5.41 -2.92 -15.17
C ILE A 209 4.69 -1.69 -15.74
N SER A 210 5.26 -1.02 -16.74
CA SER A 210 4.64 0.17 -17.33
C SER A 210 3.29 -0.14 -17.98
N GLY A 211 3.17 -1.26 -18.70
CA GLY A 211 1.97 -1.63 -19.45
C GLY A 211 0.89 -2.34 -18.64
N THR A 212 1.26 -3.37 -17.87
CA THR A 212 0.29 -4.25 -17.20
C THR A 212 -0.01 -3.78 -15.78
N LEU A 213 1.03 -3.69 -14.93
CA LEU A 213 0.88 -3.33 -13.51
C LEU A 213 0.49 -1.86 -13.32
N MET A 214 1.05 -0.95 -14.13
CA MET A 214 0.87 0.49 -13.98
C MET A 214 -0.03 1.13 -15.04
N LYS A 215 -0.53 0.36 -16.04
CA LYS A 215 -1.44 0.80 -17.12
C LYS A 215 -1.09 2.16 -17.75
N GLY A 216 0.20 2.45 -17.92
CA GLY A 216 0.70 3.70 -18.51
C GLY A 216 0.83 4.89 -17.56
N CYS A 217 0.59 4.73 -16.25
CA CYS A 217 0.78 5.80 -15.25
C CYS A 217 2.26 6.15 -15.02
N ILE A 218 3.18 5.25 -15.39
CA ILE A 218 4.63 5.43 -15.23
C ILE A 218 5.32 5.11 -16.55
N THR A 219 6.32 5.93 -16.89
CA THR A 219 7.13 5.71 -18.09
C THR A 219 8.21 4.64 -17.84
N PRO A 220 8.57 3.82 -18.84
CA PRO A 220 9.61 2.80 -18.71
C PRO A 220 10.96 3.32 -18.17
N GLN A 221 11.28 4.60 -18.40
CA GLN A 221 12.49 5.26 -17.93
C GLN A 221 12.52 5.50 -16.41
N GLN A 222 11.38 5.41 -15.73
CA GLN A 222 11.26 5.57 -14.27
C GLN A 222 11.31 4.22 -13.53
N ILE A 223 11.54 3.13 -14.25
CA ILE A 223 11.56 1.76 -13.75
C ILE A 223 12.99 1.21 -13.85
N PHE A 224 13.57 0.89 -12.70
CA PHE A 224 14.96 0.48 -12.58
C PHE A 224 15.06 -0.93 -11.96
N PRO A 225 15.37 -1.95 -12.77
CA PRO A 225 15.81 -3.24 -12.27
C PRO A 225 17.15 -3.11 -11.55
N VAL A 226 17.24 -3.63 -10.33
CA VAL A 226 18.40 -3.48 -9.45
C VAL A 226 18.62 -4.70 -8.54
N SER A 227 19.85 -4.85 -8.04
CA SER A 227 20.15 -5.73 -6.91
C SER A 227 20.66 -4.93 -5.72
N SER A 228 19.79 -4.71 -4.72
CA SER A 228 20.16 -3.94 -3.52
C SER A 228 21.25 -4.62 -2.70
N MET A 229 21.27 -5.96 -2.70
CA MET A 229 22.29 -6.72 -1.98
C MET A 229 23.67 -6.53 -2.61
N TRP A 230 23.79 -6.71 -3.93
CA TRP A 230 25.06 -6.51 -4.64
C TRP A 230 25.52 -5.07 -4.56
N GLY A 231 24.61 -4.10 -4.75
CA GLY A 231 24.91 -2.68 -4.63
C GLY A 231 25.40 -2.30 -3.23
N TYR A 232 24.81 -2.87 -2.18
CA TYR A 232 25.24 -2.69 -0.79
C TYR A 232 26.64 -3.26 -0.53
N LEU A 233 26.87 -4.52 -0.90
CA LEU A 233 28.15 -5.20 -0.68
C LEU A 233 29.29 -4.51 -1.44
N ALA A 234 29.05 -4.15 -2.70
CA ALA A 234 30.00 -3.42 -3.53
C ALA A 234 30.36 -2.05 -2.94
N ASN A 235 29.35 -1.24 -2.55
CA ASN A 235 29.62 0.07 -1.93
C ASN A 235 30.36 -0.07 -0.60
N ARG A 236 29.99 -1.05 0.22
CA ARG A 236 30.65 -1.28 1.51
C ARG A 236 32.12 -1.68 1.32
N ALA A 237 32.40 -2.58 0.37
CA ALA A 237 33.76 -2.96 0.02
C ALA A 237 34.58 -1.76 -0.49
N ARG A 238 34.02 -0.97 -1.43
CA ARG A 238 34.68 0.23 -1.97
C ARG A 238 34.98 1.26 -0.88
N HIS A 239 34.06 1.46 0.06
CA HIS A 239 34.23 2.39 1.18
C HIS A 239 35.33 1.94 2.16
N GLU A 240 35.35 0.65 2.53
CA GLU A 240 36.40 0.09 3.40
C GLU A 240 37.77 0.14 2.74
N LEU A 241 37.86 -0.13 1.43
CA LEU A 241 39.10 -0.02 0.67
C LEU A 241 39.59 1.43 0.58
N ALA A 242 38.68 2.39 0.40
CA ALA A 242 39.02 3.81 0.34
C ALA A 242 39.50 4.37 1.70
N ASN A 243 38.86 3.96 2.80
CA ASN A 243 39.15 4.52 4.13
C ASN A 243 40.24 3.76 4.90
N ASN A 244 40.20 2.43 4.85
CA ASN A 244 41.05 1.54 5.65
C ASN A 244 42.10 0.81 4.80
N GLY A 245 42.03 0.91 3.47
CA GLY A 245 43.00 0.30 2.55
C GLY A 245 42.87 -1.23 2.39
N LYS A 246 41.97 -1.87 3.14
CA LYS A 246 41.72 -3.33 3.10
C LYS A 246 40.34 -3.66 3.64
N LEU A 247 39.83 -4.84 3.29
CA LEU A 247 38.61 -5.38 3.88
C LEU A 247 38.88 -5.87 5.32
N PRO A 248 37.88 -5.79 6.23
CA PRO A 248 37.99 -6.38 7.55
C PRO A 248 38.02 -7.92 7.47
N PRO A 249 38.50 -8.61 8.53
CA PRO A 249 38.49 -10.07 8.56
C PRO A 249 37.05 -10.63 8.52
N PRO A 250 36.78 -11.69 7.74
CA PRO A 250 35.44 -12.29 7.64
C PRO A 250 34.91 -12.81 8.98
N GLU A 251 35.80 -13.27 9.85
CA GLU A 251 35.50 -13.72 11.22
C GLU A 251 34.90 -12.61 12.10
N GLN A 252 35.27 -11.35 11.84
CA GLN A 252 34.79 -10.19 12.60
C GLN A 252 33.53 -9.60 11.96
N GLN A 253 33.43 -9.64 10.62
CA GLN A 253 32.32 -9.06 9.89
C GLN A 253 31.84 -9.99 8.76
N ARG A 254 30.72 -10.66 9.00
CA ARG A 254 30.15 -11.70 8.10
C ARG A 254 29.88 -11.24 6.67
N TRP A 255 29.54 -9.96 6.47
CA TRP A 255 29.26 -9.42 5.13
C TRP A 255 30.45 -9.56 4.16
N VAL A 256 31.68 -9.70 4.67
CA VAL A 256 32.88 -9.92 3.83
C VAL A 256 32.80 -11.27 3.13
N GLU A 257 32.25 -12.29 3.79
CA GLU A 257 31.99 -13.59 3.17
C GLU A 257 30.89 -13.49 2.11
N ASP A 258 29.83 -12.74 2.41
CA ASP A 258 28.73 -12.49 1.46
C ASP A 258 29.24 -11.75 0.21
N PHE A 259 30.08 -10.72 0.39
CA PHE A 259 30.75 -10.02 -0.69
C PHE A 259 31.63 -10.96 -1.51
N ALA A 260 32.48 -11.76 -0.86
CA ALA A 260 33.37 -12.67 -1.55
C ALA A 260 32.59 -13.74 -2.34
N HIS A 261 31.48 -14.23 -1.78
CA HIS A 261 30.59 -15.15 -2.50
C HIS A 261 29.93 -14.52 -3.72
N ALA A 262 29.51 -13.25 -3.64
CA ALA A 262 28.88 -12.54 -4.73
C ALA A 262 29.89 -12.13 -5.82
N ALA A 263 31.04 -11.57 -5.43
CA ALA A 263 32.02 -10.99 -6.35
C ALA A 263 33.05 -12.00 -6.89
N LEU A 264 33.48 -12.97 -6.07
CA LEU A 264 34.52 -13.95 -6.41
C LEU A 264 33.95 -15.36 -6.65
N GLY A 265 32.68 -15.58 -6.30
CA GLY A 265 31.99 -16.85 -6.43
C GLY A 265 32.17 -17.79 -5.23
N ARG A 266 31.48 -18.94 -5.25
CA ARG A 266 31.39 -19.86 -4.10
C ARG A 266 32.71 -20.56 -3.70
N ARG A 267 33.76 -20.47 -4.52
CA ARG A 267 35.03 -21.20 -4.34
C ARG A 267 36.19 -20.32 -3.89
N TRP A 268 35.91 -19.09 -3.47
CA TRP A 268 36.91 -18.14 -2.99
C TRP A 268 37.68 -18.68 -1.77
N ARG A 269 38.89 -18.17 -1.56
CA ARG A 269 39.80 -18.52 -0.47
C ARG A 269 40.26 -17.25 0.25
N HIS A 270 40.66 -17.37 1.52
CA HIS A 270 41.20 -16.23 2.28
C HIS A 270 42.40 -15.54 1.62
N ALA A 271 43.18 -16.25 0.82
CA ALA A 271 44.29 -15.66 0.06
C ALA A 271 43.82 -14.69 -1.03
N ASP A 272 42.62 -14.89 -1.60
CA ASP A 272 42.06 -14.04 -2.64
C ASP A 272 41.66 -12.66 -2.05
N LEU A 273 41.35 -12.61 -0.75
CA LEU A 273 41.08 -11.36 -0.01
C LEU A 273 42.35 -10.54 0.30
N ALA A 274 43.54 -11.07 0.03
CA ALA A 274 44.80 -10.34 0.20
C ALA A 274 45.20 -9.55 -1.07
N ASP A 275 44.61 -9.86 -2.23
CA ASP A 275 44.86 -9.15 -3.48
C ASP A 275 43.94 -7.92 -3.59
N LEU A 276 44.44 -6.78 -3.13
CA LEU A 276 43.68 -5.53 -3.04
C LEU A 276 43.24 -4.97 -4.40
N GLU A 277 44.05 -5.13 -5.45
CA GLU A 277 43.69 -4.67 -6.79
C GLU A 277 42.59 -5.56 -7.38
N HIS A 278 42.70 -6.88 -7.20
CA HIS A 278 41.65 -7.80 -7.62
C HIS A 278 40.33 -7.53 -6.90
N ILE A 279 40.36 -7.27 -5.59
CA ILE A 279 39.16 -6.95 -4.80
C ILE A 279 38.54 -5.62 -5.23
N ARG A 280 39.35 -4.59 -5.50
CA ARG A 280 38.85 -3.31 -6.02
C ARG A 280 38.12 -3.52 -7.34
N HIS A 281 38.74 -4.25 -8.27
CA HIS A 281 38.13 -4.57 -9.55
C HIS A 281 36.84 -5.38 -9.38
N ALA A 282 36.83 -6.41 -8.53
CA ALA A 282 35.66 -7.23 -8.26
C ALA A 282 34.52 -6.42 -7.61
N ALA A 283 34.84 -5.45 -6.75
CA ALA A 283 33.85 -4.56 -6.14
C ALA A 283 33.27 -3.58 -7.17
N ASP A 284 34.07 -3.07 -8.11
CA ASP A 284 33.57 -2.22 -9.20
C ASP A 284 32.71 -3.02 -10.19
N GLN A 285 33.09 -4.26 -10.52
CA GLN A 285 32.25 -5.15 -11.33
C GLN A 285 30.92 -5.48 -10.65
N LEU A 286 30.95 -5.84 -9.36
CA LEU A 286 29.71 -6.11 -8.61
C LEU A 286 28.82 -4.86 -8.51
N TRP A 287 29.41 -3.66 -8.48
CA TRP A 287 28.68 -2.40 -8.55
C TRP A 287 27.98 -2.21 -9.90
N GLU A 288 28.68 -2.48 -11.02
CA GLU A 288 28.11 -2.45 -12.36
C GLU A 288 26.97 -3.46 -12.51
N ASP A 289 27.18 -4.71 -12.06
CA ASP A 289 26.21 -5.79 -12.10
C ASP A 289 24.97 -5.51 -11.24
N SER A 290 25.09 -4.70 -10.19
CA SER A 290 23.96 -4.30 -9.34
C SER A 290 22.97 -3.36 -10.01
N LEU A 291 23.36 -2.73 -11.13
CA LEU A 291 22.60 -1.73 -11.89
C LEU A 291 22.19 -0.48 -11.07
N PHE A 292 22.76 -0.25 -9.88
CA PHE A 292 22.39 0.87 -9.01
C PHE A 292 22.89 2.25 -9.47
N ALA A 293 23.85 2.30 -10.40
CA ALA A 293 24.40 3.57 -10.89
C ALA A 293 23.33 4.45 -11.55
N GLN A 294 22.48 3.86 -12.40
CA GLN A 294 21.40 4.56 -13.10
C GLN A 294 20.36 5.18 -12.14
N PRO A 295 19.74 4.44 -11.21
CA PRO A 295 18.76 5.04 -10.29
C PRO A 295 19.39 6.06 -9.34
N ILE A 296 20.65 5.92 -8.92
CA ILE A 296 21.29 6.96 -8.09
C ILE A 296 21.39 8.27 -8.86
N GLN A 297 21.81 8.23 -10.12
CA GLN A 297 21.91 9.43 -10.94
C GLN A 297 20.52 9.99 -11.30
N ALA A 298 19.61 9.14 -11.77
CA ALA A 298 18.30 9.55 -12.25
C ALA A 298 17.32 9.95 -11.14
N LEU A 299 17.47 9.39 -9.94
CA LEU A 299 16.58 9.64 -8.79
C LEU A 299 17.28 10.48 -7.73
N LEU A 300 18.41 10.02 -7.17
CA LEU A 300 19.01 10.68 -6.00
C LEU A 300 19.60 12.04 -6.38
N HIS A 301 20.38 12.12 -7.46
CA HIS A 301 20.98 13.38 -7.92
C HIS A 301 19.92 14.34 -8.44
N ALA A 302 18.97 13.86 -9.24
CA ALA A 302 17.87 14.68 -9.74
C ALA A 302 16.97 15.20 -8.60
N ALA A 303 16.65 14.36 -7.59
CA ALA A 303 15.87 14.77 -6.44
C ALA A 303 16.62 15.80 -5.58
N TYR A 304 17.93 15.66 -5.42
CA TYR A 304 18.74 16.61 -4.68
C TYR A 304 18.89 17.95 -5.42
N ALA A 305 19.22 17.92 -6.71
CA ALA A 305 19.35 19.12 -7.54
C ALA A 305 18.03 19.92 -7.61
N ASN A 306 16.90 19.20 -7.75
CA ASN A 306 15.58 19.83 -7.91
C ASN A 306 14.79 19.92 -6.60
N ALA A 307 15.41 19.67 -5.44
CA ALA A 307 14.72 19.58 -4.14
C ALA A 307 13.93 20.85 -3.81
N SER A 308 14.53 22.03 -4.02
CA SER A 308 13.87 23.33 -3.81
C SER A 308 12.69 23.53 -4.75
N LEU A 309 12.83 23.18 -6.04
CA LEU A 309 11.75 23.29 -7.00
C LEU A 309 10.60 22.33 -6.71
N TYR A 310 10.88 21.11 -6.27
CA TYR A 310 9.83 20.18 -5.84
C TYR A 310 9.08 20.70 -4.61
N ALA A 311 9.80 21.29 -3.65
CA ALA A 311 9.18 21.93 -2.49
C ALA A 311 8.31 23.13 -2.90
N LEU A 312 8.81 24.00 -3.78
CA LEU A 312 8.06 25.14 -4.33
C LEU A 312 6.81 24.69 -5.08
N ARG A 313 6.91 23.66 -5.94
CA ARG A 313 5.77 23.10 -6.67
C ARG A 313 4.70 22.55 -5.74
N SER A 314 5.10 21.80 -4.71
CA SER A 314 4.17 21.28 -3.70
C SER A 314 3.48 22.40 -2.94
N ALA A 315 4.24 23.43 -2.51
CA ALA A 315 3.70 24.58 -1.81
C ALA A 315 2.75 25.41 -2.68
N ALA A 316 3.10 25.68 -3.94
CA ALA A 316 2.27 26.40 -4.90
C ALA A 316 0.96 25.64 -5.18
N HIS A 317 1.01 24.32 -5.34
CA HIS A 317 -0.19 23.50 -5.53
C HIS A 317 -1.12 23.54 -4.31
N LYS A 318 -0.56 23.44 -3.09
CA LYS A 318 -1.34 23.60 -1.84
C LYS A 318 -1.96 24.98 -1.73
N LEU A 319 -1.20 26.03 -2.03
CA LEU A 319 -1.67 27.40 -1.99
C LEU A 319 -2.80 27.63 -3.01
N LEU A 320 -2.68 27.09 -4.23
CA LEU A 320 -3.73 27.15 -5.23
C LEU A 320 -5.00 26.43 -4.76
N ASN A 321 -4.87 25.23 -4.17
CA ASN A 321 -6.01 24.49 -3.63
C ASN A 321 -6.71 25.26 -2.49
N TYR A 322 -5.94 25.83 -1.56
CA TYR A 322 -6.51 26.66 -0.48
C TYR A 322 -7.15 27.94 -1.00
N ALA A 323 -6.51 28.62 -1.97
CA ALA A 323 -7.07 29.82 -2.59
C ALA A 323 -8.37 29.52 -3.33
N GLN A 324 -8.44 28.38 -4.03
CA GLN A 324 -9.65 27.92 -4.71
C GLN A 324 -10.78 27.64 -3.71
N GLN A 325 -10.52 26.84 -2.67
CA GLN A 325 -11.51 26.52 -1.64
C GLN A 325 -12.03 27.77 -0.92
N ALA A 326 -11.13 28.69 -0.57
CA ALA A 326 -11.49 29.95 0.07
C ALA A 326 -12.34 30.83 -0.86
N ARG A 327 -11.99 30.89 -2.15
CA ARG A 327 -12.77 31.63 -3.16
C ARG A 327 -14.17 31.04 -3.31
N GLU A 328 -14.30 29.73 -3.48
CA GLU A 328 -15.60 29.05 -3.60
C GLU A 328 -16.48 29.31 -2.36
N TYR A 329 -15.89 29.26 -1.17
CA TYR A 329 -16.58 29.58 0.08
C TYR A 329 -17.07 31.04 0.15
N LEU A 330 -16.19 31.99 -0.15
CA LEU A 330 -16.50 33.42 -0.10
C LEU A 330 -17.52 33.82 -1.18
N ASP A 331 -17.37 33.30 -2.40
CA ASP A 331 -18.32 33.51 -3.49
C ASP A 331 -19.71 32.99 -3.10
N PHE A 332 -19.79 31.81 -2.50
CA PHE A 332 -21.06 31.24 -2.02
C PHE A 332 -21.72 32.15 -0.97
N ARG A 333 -20.97 32.63 0.02
CA ARG A 333 -21.47 33.55 1.04
C ARG A 333 -21.93 34.89 0.45
N ALA A 334 -21.19 35.41 -0.53
CA ALA A 334 -21.49 36.68 -1.18
C ALA A 334 -22.84 36.61 -1.88
N HIS A 335 -23.06 35.53 -2.62
CA HIS A 335 -24.32 35.27 -3.30
C HIS A 335 -25.45 35.03 -2.28
N GLY A 336 -25.21 34.25 -1.22
CA GLY A 336 -26.18 34.02 -0.16
C GLY A 336 -26.73 35.30 0.49
N LEU A 337 -25.92 36.35 0.62
CA LEU A 337 -26.38 37.66 1.14
C LEU A 337 -27.19 38.49 0.12
N ASN A 338 -27.06 38.19 -1.18
CA ASN A 338 -27.77 38.86 -2.27
C ASN A 338 -29.12 38.19 -2.59
N VAL A 339 -29.29 36.92 -2.26
CA VAL A 339 -30.53 36.16 -2.50
C VAL A 339 -31.61 36.53 -1.47
N ALA A 340 -32.87 36.57 -1.91
CA ALA A 340 -34.00 36.85 -1.03
C ALA A 340 -34.20 35.74 0.03
N CYS A 341 -34.62 36.12 1.23
CA CYS A 341 -34.87 35.17 2.33
C CYS A 341 -35.85 34.05 1.95
N GLU A 342 -36.88 34.37 1.16
CA GLU A 342 -37.88 33.41 0.70
C GLU A 342 -37.25 32.37 -0.23
N GLN A 343 -36.38 32.80 -1.14
CA GLN A 343 -35.70 31.92 -2.07
C GLN A 343 -34.63 31.06 -1.38
N LEU A 344 -33.92 31.60 -0.38
CA LEU A 344 -33.05 30.79 0.49
C LEU A 344 -33.83 29.71 1.25
N ARG A 345 -35.03 30.03 1.76
CA ARG A 345 -35.90 29.05 2.43
C ARG A 345 -36.39 27.98 1.46
N GLN A 346 -36.77 28.36 0.24
CA GLN A 346 -37.14 27.40 -0.82
C GLN A 346 -35.99 26.46 -1.14
N ASN A 347 -34.76 26.98 -1.34
CA ASN A 347 -33.60 26.13 -1.62
C ASN A 347 -33.29 25.17 -0.46
N ILE A 348 -33.36 25.65 0.79
CA ILE A 348 -33.18 24.78 1.97
C ILE A 348 -34.22 23.66 1.98
N HIS A 349 -35.49 23.98 1.67
CA HIS A 349 -36.55 22.99 1.63
C HIS A 349 -36.35 21.97 0.50
N GLN A 350 -35.92 22.40 -0.69
CA GLN A 350 -35.64 21.50 -1.80
C GLN A 350 -34.45 20.56 -1.52
N ILE A 351 -33.42 21.03 -0.81
CA ILE A 351 -32.31 20.17 -0.36
C ILE A 351 -32.79 19.17 0.70
N GLU A 352 -33.72 19.56 1.58
CA GLU A 352 -34.35 18.65 2.53
C GLU A 352 -35.16 17.56 1.81
N GLU A 353 -35.92 17.93 0.78
CA GLU A 353 -36.62 16.97 -0.09
C GLU A 353 -35.64 16.06 -0.83
N SER A 354 -34.54 16.60 -1.35
CA SER A 354 -33.47 15.84 -2.00
C SER A 354 -32.77 14.87 -1.04
N LEU A 355 -32.56 15.26 0.23
CA LEU A 355 -32.02 14.40 1.29
C LEU A 355 -32.99 13.25 1.61
N GLN A 356 -34.29 13.51 1.66
CA GLN A 356 -35.30 12.47 1.86
C GLN A 356 -35.37 11.53 0.66
N LEU A 357 -35.33 12.06 -0.55
CA LEU A 357 -35.29 11.28 -1.79
C LEU A 357 -34.03 10.40 -1.84
N LEU A 358 -32.88 10.93 -1.44
CA LEU A 358 -31.64 10.17 -1.33
C LEU A 358 -31.77 8.99 -0.34
N GLN A 359 -32.39 9.21 0.82
CA GLN A 359 -32.62 8.15 1.82
C GLN A 359 -33.58 7.07 1.31
N LEU A 360 -34.65 7.46 0.61
CA LEU A 360 -35.59 6.52 -0.01
C LEU A 360 -34.88 5.70 -1.10
N ASN A 361 -34.14 6.39 -1.96
CA ASN A 361 -33.37 5.79 -3.04
C ASN A 361 -32.28 4.87 -2.49
N GLN A 362 -31.63 5.19 -1.37
CA GLN A 362 -30.67 4.31 -0.71
C GLN A 362 -31.29 2.96 -0.35
N ALA A 363 -32.51 2.95 0.20
CA ALA A 363 -33.20 1.72 0.54
C ALA A 363 -33.57 0.90 -0.70
N GLN A 364 -34.08 1.55 -1.75
CA GLN A 364 -34.41 0.90 -3.02
C GLN A 364 -33.16 0.32 -3.70
N VAL A 365 -32.12 1.13 -3.86
CA VAL A 365 -30.86 0.75 -4.48
C VAL A 365 -30.17 -0.35 -3.70
N SER A 366 -30.21 -0.31 -2.36
CA SER A 366 -29.68 -1.42 -1.56
C SER A 366 -30.39 -2.74 -1.87
N GLY A 367 -31.70 -2.71 -2.16
CA GLY A 367 -32.44 -3.88 -2.61
C GLY A 367 -32.04 -4.36 -4.01
N GLU A 368 -31.94 -3.44 -4.97
CA GLU A 368 -31.51 -3.75 -6.34
C GLU A 368 -30.08 -4.29 -6.39
N ILE A 369 -29.16 -3.67 -5.65
CA ILE A 369 -27.76 -4.12 -5.53
C ILE A 369 -27.68 -5.51 -4.92
N LYS A 370 -28.42 -5.78 -3.84
CA LYS A 370 -28.47 -7.13 -3.25
C LYS A 370 -28.97 -8.16 -4.26
N HIS A 371 -29.99 -7.82 -5.05
CA HIS A 371 -30.50 -8.70 -6.09
C HIS A 371 -29.44 -8.98 -7.18
N GLU A 372 -28.74 -7.95 -7.66
CA GLU A 372 -27.65 -8.11 -8.64
C GLU A 372 -26.47 -8.93 -8.08
N ILE A 373 -26.12 -8.75 -6.81
CA ILE A 373 -25.15 -9.59 -6.11
C ILE A 373 -25.63 -11.05 -6.08
N GLU A 374 -26.87 -11.31 -5.66
CA GLU A 374 -27.43 -12.66 -5.62
C GLU A 374 -27.41 -13.33 -7.00
N LEU A 375 -27.75 -12.60 -8.07
CA LEU A 375 -27.68 -13.08 -9.45
C LEU A 375 -26.25 -13.42 -9.86
N ALA A 376 -25.29 -12.53 -9.60
CA ALA A 376 -23.88 -12.73 -9.92
C ALA A 376 -23.30 -13.93 -9.16
N LEU A 377 -23.59 -14.03 -7.86
CA LEU A 377 -23.19 -15.15 -6.99
C LEU A 377 -23.79 -16.47 -7.47
N THR A 378 -25.07 -16.48 -7.84
CA THR A 378 -25.75 -17.68 -8.35
C THR A 378 -25.10 -18.15 -9.66
N SER A 379 -24.79 -17.21 -10.56
CA SER A 379 -24.13 -17.51 -11.83
C SER A 379 -22.69 -18.00 -11.63
N ALA A 380 -21.93 -17.37 -10.72
CA ALA A 380 -20.58 -17.79 -10.36
C ALA A 380 -20.58 -19.20 -9.73
N ASN A 381 -21.51 -19.49 -8.82
CA ASN A 381 -21.66 -20.81 -8.22
C ASN A 381 -22.05 -21.89 -9.24
N HIS A 382 -22.91 -21.57 -10.21
CA HIS A 382 -23.24 -22.48 -11.30
C HIS A 382 -21.98 -22.79 -12.14
N PHE A 383 -21.19 -21.78 -12.47
CA PHE A 383 -19.94 -21.96 -13.21
C PHE A 383 -18.92 -22.79 -12.42
N LEU A 384 -18.76 -22.53 -11.12
CA LEU A 384 -17.88 -23.34 -10.25
C LEU A 384 -18.28 -24.81 -10.25
N ARG A 385 -19.57 -25.11 -10.10
CA ARG A 385 -20.06 -26.50 -10.16
C ARG A 385 -19.77 -27.14 -11.52
N GLN A 386 -19.95 -26.41 -12.62
CA GLN A 386 -19.62 -26.90 -13.95
C GLN A 386 -18.12 -27.23 -14.10
N GLN A 387 -17.24 -26.37 -13.57
CA GLN A 387 -15.79 -26.62 -13.57
C GLN A 387 -15.40 -27.79 -12.66
N GLN A 388 -16.04 -27.90 -11.49
CA GLN A 388 -15.87 -29.01 -10.56
C GLN A 388 -16.23 -30.35 -11.22
N ASP A 389 -17.40 -30.44 -11.85
CA ASP A 389 -17.86 -31.64 -12.56
C ASP A 389 -16.90 -32.00 -13.72
N ALA A 390 -16.49 -31.00 -14.51
CA ALA A 390 -15.56 -31.20 -15.63
C ALA A 390 -14.17 -31.65 -15.18
N LEU A 391 -13.68 -31.10 -14.05
CA LEU A 391 -12.40 -31.47 -13.46
C LEU A 391 -12.46 -32.89 -12.90
N ASN A 392 -13.52 -33.23 -12.14
CA ASN A 392 -13.73 -34.58 -11.62
C ASN A 392 -13.83 -35.64 -12.72
N ALA A 393 -14.49 -35.32 -13.85
CA ALA A 393 -14.53 -36.20 -15.01
C ALA A 393 -13.15 -36.41 -15.67
N GLN A 394 -12.34 -35.34 -15.80
CA GLN A 394 -10.99 -35.43 -16.35
C GLN A 394 -10.03 -36.18 -15.44
N LEU A 395 -10.15 -35.98 -14.12
CA LEU A 395 -9.42 -36.76 -13.13
C LEU A 395 -9.80 -38.24 -13.22
N ALA A 396 -11.10 -38.55 -13.29
CA ALA A 396 -11.56 -39.93 -13.47
C ALA A 396 -11.04 -40.58 -14.75
N ALA A 397 -10.81 -39.81 -15.83
CA ALA A 397 -10.22 -40.32 -17.06
C ALA A 397 -8.70 -40.56 -16.95
N LEU A 398 -7.97 -39.75 -16.17
CA LEU A 398 -6.54 -39.93 -15.93
C LEU A 398 -6.23 -41.21 -15.15
N PHE A 399 -7.13 -41.63 -14.25
CA PHE A 399 -6.97 -42.82 -13.42
C PHE A 399 -7.56 -44.10 -14.06
N GLN A 400 -7.95 -44.07 -15.35
CA GLN A 400 -8.42 -45.26 -16.08
C GLN A 400 -7.30 -46.09 -16.73
N ASP A 401 -6.10 -45.52 -16.89
CA ASP A 401 -4.96 -46.19 -17.52
C ASP A 401 -3.88 -46.49 -16.44
N ASP A 402 -3.89 -47.71 -15.90
CA ASP A 402 -3.02 -48.16 -14.80
C ASP A 402 -1.53 -48.33 -15.20
N SER A 403 -1.16 -47.92 -16.43
CA SER A 403 0.14 -48.18 -17.03
C SER A 403 1.14 -47.04 -16.93
N GLU A 404 0.70 -45.83 -16.57
CA GLU A 404 1.57 -44.64 -16.46
C GLU A 404 2.27 -44.54 -15.10
N PRO A 405 3.56 -44.10 -15.05
CA PRO A 405 4.25 -43.87 -13.79
C PRO A 405 3.61 -42.72 -13.00
N LEU A 406 3.55 -42.85 -11.66
CA LEU A 406 2.99 -41.86 -10.74
C LEU A 406 3.50 -40.42 -10.95
N SER A 407 4.74 -40.23 -11.38
CA SER A 407 5.31 -38.91 -11.68
C SER A 407 4.64 -38.22 -12.88
N GLU A 408 4.17 -38.99 -13.86
CA GLU A 408 3.51 -38.49 -15.06
C GLU A 408 2.05 -38.15 -14.77
N ILE A 409 1.34 -39.04 -14.06
CA ILE A 409 -0.02 -38.78 -13.54
C ILE A 409 -0.03 -37.51 -12.68
N ARG A 410 0.98 -37.34 -11.82
CA ARG A 410 1.16 -36.13 -11.01
C ARG A 410 1.29 -34.87 -11.87
N THR A 411 2.17 -34.88 -12.87
CA THR A 411 2.40 -33.72 -13.73
C THR A 411 1.13 -33.34 -14.50
N ARG A 412 0.35 -34.34 -14.93
CA ARG A 412 -0.95 -34.14 -15.61
C ARG A 412 -2.00 -33.58 -14.65
N CYS A 413 -2.09 -34.09 -13.41
CA CYS A 413 -2.96 -33.53 -12.38
C CYS A 413 -2.63 -32.06 -12.06
N GLU A 414 -1.34 -31.74 -11.88
CA GLU A 414 -0.88 -30.36 -11.65
C GLU A 414 -1.28 -29.44 -12.82
N THR A 415 -1.13 -29.91 -14.06
CA THR A 415 -1.49 -29.15 -15.26
C THR A 415 -3.01 -28.94 -15.37
N LEU A 416 -3.82 -29.96 -15.05
CA LEU A 416 -5.28 -29.87 -15.05
C LEU A 416 -5.78 -28.88 -14.00
N LEU A 417 -5.28 -28.97 -12.76
CA LEU A 417 -5.64 -28.08 -11.68
C LEU A 417 -5.25 -26.63 -11.99
N GLN A 418 -4.06 -26.40 -12.55
CA GLN A 418 -3.64 -25.07 -12.97
C GLN A 418 -4.53 -24.49 -14.08
N THR A 419 -4.95 -25.35 -15.02
CA THR A 419 -5.85 -24.95 -16.12
C THR A 419 -7.24 -24.59 -15.59
N ALA A 420 -7.78 -25.40 -14.68
CA ALA A 420 -9.04 -25.12 -14.01
C ALA A 420 -8.98 -23.81 -13.22
N GLN A 421 -7.91 -23.61 -12.44
CA GLN A 421 -7.67 -22.38 -11.67
C GLN A 421 -7.64 -21.14 -12.57
N ASN A 422 -6.89 -21.20 -13.69
CA ASN A 422 -6.79 -20.08 -14.62
C ASN A 422 -8.14 -19.78 -15.29
N THR A 423 -8.91 -20.82 -15.62
CA THR A 423 -10.22 -20.70 -16.24
C THR A 423 -11.23 -20.05 -15.29
N ILE A 424 -11.26 -20.51 -14.04
CA ILE A 424 -12.05 -19.95 -12.95
C ILE A 424 -11.68 -18.49 -12.69
N SER A 425 -10.38 -18.20 -12.55
CA SER A 425 -9.90 -16.83 -12.30
C SER A 425 -10.32 -15.86 -13.40
N ARG A 426 -10.24 -16.29 -14.67
CA ARG A 426 -10.63 -15.46 -15.81
C ARG A 426 -12.13 -15.18 -15.84
N ASP A 427 -12.95 -16.21 -15.61
CA ASP A 427 -14.41 -16.07 -15.61
C ASP A 427 -14.88 -15.13 -14.48
N PHE A 428 -14.32 -15.30 -13.28
CA PHE A 428 -14.61 -14.43 -12.14
C PHE A 428 -14.24 -12.98 -12.42
N THR A 429 -13.06 -12.73 -13.00
CA THR A 429 -12.64 -11.37 -13.38
C THR A 429 -13.65 -10.70 -14.31
N LEU A 430 -14.17 -11.44 -15.31
CA LEU A 430 -15.16 -10.92 -16.25
C LEU A 430 -16.50 -10.63 -15.56
N ARG A 431 -16.98 -11.56 -14.73
CA ARG A 431 -18.26 -11.41 -14.01
C ARG A 431 -18.23 -10.28 -13.01
N PHE A 432 -17.11 -10.08 -12.33
CA PHE A 432 -16.96 -8.97 -11.38
C PHE A 432 -16.88 -7.62 -12.10
N ALA A 433 -16.22 -7.54 -13.27
CA ALA A 433 -16.26 -6.33 -14.08
C ALA A 433 -17.68 -5.99 -14.58
N GLU A 434 -18.48 -7.01 -14.92
CA GLU A 434 -19.88 -6.84 -15.31
C GLU A 434 -20.76 -6.39 -14.13
N LEU A 435 -20.55 -6.99 -12.95
CA LEU A 435 -21.21 -6.56 -11.71
C LEU A 435 -20.85 -5.10 -11.39
N GLU A 436 -19.57 -4.73 -11.43
CA GLU A 436 -19.11 -3.36 -11.21
C GLU A 436 -19.76 -2.37 -12.17
N SER A 437 -19.77 -2.68 -13.47
CA SER A 437 -20.42 -1.83 -14.47
C SER A 437 -21.91 -1.67 -14.21
N THR A 438 -22.57 -2.73 -13.74
CA THR A 438 -24.00 -2.71 -13.43
C THR A 438 -24.27 -1.87 -12.17
N LEU A 439 -23.49 -2.06 -11.12
CA LEU A 439 -23.58 -1.28 -9.87
C LEU A 439 -23.33 0.21 -10.12
N CYS A 440 -22.27 0.54 -10.86
CA CYS A 440 -21.97 1.93 -11.23
C CYS A 440 -23.12 2.57 -12.00
N ARG A 441 -23.75 1.83 -12.92
CA ARG A 441 -24.91 2.30 -13.68
C ARG A 441 -26.11 2.55 -12.77
N VAL A 442 -26.49 1.58 -11.94
CA VAL A 442 -27.63 1.70 -11.00
C VAL A 442 -27.45 2.91 -10.07
N LEU A 443 -26.27 3.07 -9.47
CA LEU A 443 -25.97 4.21 -8.61
C LEU A 443 -25.99 5.54 -9.36
N THR A 444 -25.41 5.57 -10.56
CA THR A 444 -25.38 6.79 -11.38
C THR A 444 -26.78 7.22 -11.80
N ASP A 445 -27.64 6.29 -12.19
CA ASP A 445 -29.01 6.58 -12.63
C ASP A 445 -29.87 7.12 -11.49
N VAL A 446 -29.57 6.74 -10.24
CA VAL A 446 -30.27 7.20 -9.04
C VAL A 446 -29.77 8.57 -8.57
N ILE A 447 -28.47 8.81 -8.65
CA ILE A 447 -27.84 10.02 -8.10
C ILE A 447 -27.90 11.19 -9.09
N ARG A 448 -27.74 10.92 -10.39
CA ARG A 448 -27.70 11.95 -11.42
C ARG A 448 -28.93 12.86 -11.42
N PRO A 449 -30.18 12.36 -11.26
CA PRO A 449 -31.35 13.22 -11.17
C PRO A 449 -31.29 14.19 -9.97
N ILE A 450 -30.89 13.69 -8.79
CA ILE A 450 -30.74 14.50 -7.56
C ILE A 450 -29.68 15.57 -7.78
N GLU A 451 -28.52 15.19 -8.31
CA GLU A 451 -27.43 16.11 -8.62
C GLU A 451 -27.86 17.20 -9.62
N GLN A 452 -28.54 16.81 -10.70
CA GLN A 452 -29.00 17.74 -11.73
C GLN A 452 -30.04 18.71 -11.20
N GLN A 453 -30.99 18.22 -10.40
CA GLN A 453 -32.02 19.03 -9.76
C GLN A 453 -31.39 20.11 -8.87
N ILE A 454 -30.48 19.71 -7.97
CA ILE A 454 -29.81 20.64 -7.05
C ILE A 454 -28.97 21.66 -7.82
N LYS A 455 -28.23 21.23 -8.85
CA LYS A 455 -27.43 22.15 -9.68
C LYS A 455 -28.31 23.16 -10.40
N MET A 456 -29.45 22.73 -10.94
CA MET A 456 -30.40 23.60 -11.62
C MET A 456 -30.97 24.64 -10.65
N GLU A 457 -31.51 24.22 -9.51
CA GLU A 457 -32.16 25.10 -8.52
C GLU A 457 -31.19 26.12 -7.91
N LEU A 458 -29.96 25.68 -7.59
CA LEU A 458 -28.92 26.58 -7.11
C LEU A 458 -28.53 27.60 -8.19
N SER A 459 -28.44 27.17 -9.45
CA SER A 459 -28.12 28.06 -10.57
C SER A 459 -29.22 29.09 -10.86
N GLU A 460 -30.51 28.70 -10.75
CA GLU A 460 -31.65 29.60 -10.87
C GLU A 460 -31.67 30.66 -9.76
N SER A 461 -31.22 30.28 -8.57
CA SER A 461 -31.05 31.17 -7.43
C SER A 461 -29.76 32.01 -7.50
N GLY A 462 -29.00 31.90 -8.58
CA GLY A 462 -27.76 32.66 -8.80
C GLY A 462 -26.54 32.13 -8.05
N PHE A 463 -26.63 30.99 -7.38
CA PHE A 463 -25.45 30.32 -6.84
C PHE A 463 -24.69 29.65 -7.98
N ARG A 464 -23.36 29.84 -8.01
CA ARG A 464 -22.50 29.01 -8.86
C ARG A 464 -22.18 27.74 -8.09
N PRO A 465 -22.58 26.55 -8.57
CA PRO A 465 -22.23 25.30 -7.91
C PRO A 465 -20.74 25.02 -8.15
N GLY A 466 -19.89 25.54 -7.26
CA GLY A 466 -18.49 25.11 -7.11
C GLY A 466 -18.37 23.83 -6.27
N PHE A 467 -19.47 23.10 -6.10
CA PHE A 467 -19.51 21.88 -5.30
C PHE A 467 -19.29 20.67 -6.21
N HIS A 468 -18.31 19.85 -5.84
CA HIS A 468 -18.08 18.56 -6.46
C HIS A 468 -18.82 17.49 -5.66
N PHE A 469 -19.83 16.86 -6.28
CA PHE A 469 -20.46 15.69 -5.69
C PHE A 469 -19.51 14.49 -5.77
N PRO A 470 -19.55 13.58 -4.77
CA PRO A 470 -18.75 12.37 -4.84
C PRO A 470 -19.19 11.57 -6.06
N VAL A 471 -18.22 11.13 -6.85
CA VAL A 471 -18.45 10.13 -7.88
C VAL A 471 -18.32 8.78 -7.20
N PHE A 472 -19.24 7.87 -7.49
CA PHE A 472 -19.03 6.48 -7.09
C PHE A 472 -17.85 5.94 -7.90
N HIS A 473 -16.67 6.10 -7.34
CA HIS A 473 -15.58 5.20 -7.62
C HIS A 473 -15.96 3.95 -6.86
N GLY A 474 -16.28 2.86 -7.56
CA GLY A 474 -16.46 1.59 -6.88
C GLY A 474 -15.30 1.43 -5.90
N ALA A 475 -15.61 1.31 -4.61
CA ALA A 475 -14.81 0.44 -3.77
C ALA A 475 -15.04 -0.94 -4.38
N VAL A 476 -14.36 -1.18 -5.49
CA VAL A 476 -14.33 -2.46 -6.14
C VAL A 476 -13.93 -3.38 -5.01
N PRO A 477 -14.74 -4.39 -4.65
CA PRO A 477 -14.15 -5.51 -3.98
C PRO A 477 -13.10 -5.98 -4.97
N HIS A 478 -11.84 -5.69 -4.70
CA HIS A 478 -10.75 -6.22 -5.49
C HIS A 478 -10.71 -7.70 -5.15
N PHE A 479 -11.57 -8.46 -5.84
CA PHE A 479 -11.64 -9.89 -5.77
C PHE A 479 -10.38 -10.42 -6.40
N ASN A 480 -9.31 -10.41 -5.63
CA ASN A 480 -8.11 -11.11 -5.97
C ASN A 480 -8.48 -12.59 -5.86
N THR A 481 -8.80 -13.21 -6.99
CA THR A 481 -9.10 -14.64 -7.10
C THR A 481 -8.00 -15.47 -6.46
N ARG A 482 -6.74 -15.01 -6.47
CA ARG A 482 -5.63 -15.65 -5.76
C ARG A 482 -5.68 -15.43 -4.24
N GLN A 483 -6.15 -14.28 -3.74
CA GLN A 483 -6.45 -14.11 -2.31
C GLN A 483 -7.61 -15.02 -1.89
N LEU A 484 -8.70 -15.09 -2.65
CA LEU A 484 -9.80 -16.04 -2.43
C LEU A 484 -9.27 -17.48 -2.35
N PHE A 485 -8.43 -17.89 -3.31
CA PHE A 485 -7.77 -19.19 -3.28
C PHE A 485 -6.85 -19.34 -2.05
N SER A 486 -6.07 -18.33 -1.67
CA SER A 486 -5.19 -18.38 -0.49
C SER A 486 -5.95 -18.37 0.84
N GLU A 487 -7.10 -17.70 0.90
CA GLU A 487 -7.93 -17.56 2.09
C GLU A 487 -8.68 -18.86 2.36
N VAL A 488 -9.20 -19.48 1.31
CA VAL A 488 -9.73 -20.86 1.33
C VAL A 488 -8.68 -21.83 1.88
N ILE A 489 -7.43 -21.73 1.40
CA ILE A 489 -6.31 -22.56 1.89
C ILE A 489 -5.99 -22.27 3.35
N SER A 490 -5.95 -20.99 3.77
CA SER A 490 -5.66 -20.61 5.17
C SER A 490 -6.77 -21.03 6.16
N ARG A 491 -8.05 -21.03 5.73
CA ARG A 491 -9.16 -21.50 6.56
C ARG A 491 -9.16 -23.03 6.72
N GLN A 492 -8.59 -23.78 5.77
CA GLN A 492 -8.37 -25.22 5.87
C GLN A 492 -7.24 -25.56 6.87
N GLU A 493 -6.17 -24.75 6.92
CA GLU A 493 -5.08 -24.89 7.89
C GLU A 493 -5.52 -24.63 9.36
N ALA A 494 -6.58 -23.84 9.57
CA ALA A 494 -7.10 -23.55 10.92
C ALA A 494 -7.96 -24.70 11.51
N THR A 495 -8.46 -25.63 10.70
CA THR A 495 -9.24 -26.79 11.16
C THR A 495 -8.38 -28.01 11.51
N ASP A 496 -7.11 -28.04 11.09
CA ASP A 496 -6.13 -29.09 11.42
C ASP A 496 -4.98 -28.51 12.25
N GLU A 497 -5.04 -28.67 13.58
CA GLU A 497 -4.09 -28.12 14.56
C GLU A 497 -2.66 -28.71 14.50
N GLN A 498 -2.27 -29.41 13.44
CA GLN A 498 -0.93 -29.99 13.32
C GLN A 498 -0.37 -29.95 11.88
N SER A 499 -0.13 -28.76 11.32
CA SER A 499 1.05 -28.55 10.46
C SER A 499 1.28 -27.08 10.10
N THR A 500 2.43 -26.54 10.50
CA THR A 500 2.96 -25.26 9.99
C THR A 500 3.41 -25.39 8.53
N ARG A 501 2.96 -24.49 7.63
CA ARG A 501 3.78 -23.59 6.76
C ARG A 501 3.04 -23.14 5.49
N LEU A 502 2.97 -21.83 5.30
CA LEU A 502 2.48 -21.09 4.12
C LEU A 502 3.00 -21.62 2.76
N GLY A 503 2.15 -21.54 1.73
CA GLY A 503 2.53 -21.48 0.32
C GLY A 503 1.54 -22.14 -0.66
N VAL A 504 0.95 -21.32 -1.54
CA VAL A 504 0.18 -21.54 -2.80
C VAL A 504 -0.36 -22.95 -3.10
N VAL A 505 -1.61 -23.06 -3.57
CA VAL A 505 -2.29 -24.23 -4.19
C VAL A 505 -1.34 -25.30 -4.76
N ARG A 506 -0.35 -24.92 -5.59
CA ARG A 506 0.65 -25.82 -6.14
C ARG A 506 1.48 -26.56 -5.08
N GLU A 507 1.91 -25.92 -4.01
CA GLU A 507 2.62 -26.51 -2.88
C GLU A 507 1.68 -27.33 -1.98
N THR A 508 0.43 -26.93 -1.77
CA THR A 508 -0.57 -27.74 -1.05
C THR A 508 -0.89 -29.02 -1.80
N PHE A 509 -1.19 -28.94 -3.10
CA PHE A 509 -1.41 -30.10 -3.95
C PHE A 509 -0.12 -30.91 -4.16
N SER A 510 1.05 -30.27 -4.26
CA SER A 510 2.33 -30.99 -4.30
C SER A 510 2.66 -31.68 -2.98
N ARG A 511 2.36 -31.07 -1.83
CA ARG A 511 2.53 -31.66 -0.48
C ARG A 511 1.54 -32.79 -0.25
N TRP A 512 0.32 -32.63 -0.71
CA TRP A 512 -0.72 -33.64 -0.72
C TRP A 512 -0.27 -34.83 -1.59
N LEU A 513 0.09 -34.59 -2.86
CA LEU A 513 0.74 -35.54 -3.79
C LEU A 513 2.06 -36.15 -3.27
N ASN A 514 2.69 -35.52 -2.27
CA ASN A 514 3.91 -36.00 -1.60
C ASN A 514 3.65 -36.63 -0.22
N GLN A 515 2.42 -36.74 0.28
CA GLN A 515 2.17 -37.44 1.54
C GLN A 515 2.59 -38.92 1.41
N PRO A 516 3.21 -39.53 2.44
CA PRO A 516 3.63 -40.93 2.38
C PRO A 516 2.48 -41.94 2.59
N ASP A 517 1.30 -41.46 3.02
CA ASP A 517 0.23 -42.29 3.58
C ASP A 517 -0.99 -42.48 2.66
N TRP A 518 -0.83 -42.34 1.34
CA TRP A 518 -1.86 -42.67 0.34
C TRP A 518 -2.33 -44.12 0.47
N GLY A 519 -3.32 -44.36 1.32
CA GLY A 519 -3.91 -45.68 1.55
C GLY A 519 -3.05 -46.66 2.36
N ARG A 520 -2.02 -46.22 3.11
CA ARG A 520 -1.31 -47.12 4.02
C ARG A 520 -2.14 -47.35 5.27
N GLY A 521 -3.04 -48.34 5.20
CA GLY A 521 -3.54 -48.99 6.40
C GLY A 521 -2.36 -49.33 7.32
N ASN A 522 -2.60 -49.27 8.62
CA ASN A 522 -1.61 -49.29 9.72
C ASN A 522 -0.79 -50.60 9.85
N GLU A 523 -0.45 -51.29 8.76
CA GLU A 523 0.17 -52.61 8.78
C GLU A 523 1.49 -52.64 8.02
N LYS A 524 2.51 -53.09 8.75
CA LYS A 524 3.92 -53.21 8.35
C LYS A 524 4.11 -54.44 7.47
N SER A 525 4.36 -54.27 6.16
CA SER A 525 5.33 -55.04 5.35
C SER A 525 5.19 -54.71 3.85
N PRO A 526 6.22 -54.99 3.01
CA PRO A 526 6.46 -54.28 1.76
C PRO A 526 5.86 -54.98 0.53
N THR A 527 5.82 -54.23 -0.58
CA THR A 527 5.43 -54.61 -1.96
C THR A 527 3.96 -54.97 -2.20
N GLU A 528 3.07 -53.97 -2.15
CA GLU A 528 1.77 -54.04 -2.83
C GLU A 528 1.44 -52.72 -3.53
N THR A 529 0.84 -52.86 -4.71
CA THR A 529 0.51 -51.87 -5.74
C THR A 529 -0.25 -50.66 -5.20
N VAL A 530 0.11 -49.45 -5.66
CA VAL A 530 -0.65 -48.24 -5.38
C VAL A 530 -2.07 -48.38 -5.96
N ASP A 531 -3.09 -48.30 -5.10
CA ASP A 531 -4.49 -48.35 -5.53
C ASP A 531 -4.91 -46.98 -6.08
N TYR A 532 -4.83 -46.84 -7.40
CA TYR A 532 -5.21 -45.63 -8.14
C TYR A 532 -6.67 -45.21 -7.90
N SER A 533 -7.56 -46.14 -7.53
CA SER A 533 -8.99 -45.86 -7.28
C SER A 533 -9.23 -45.12 -5.95
N VAL A 534 -8.39 -45.37 -4.94
CA VAL A 534 -8.42 -44.67 -3.65
C VAL A 534 -7.86 -43.26 -3.82
N LEU A 535 -6.79 -43.14 -4.61
CA LEU A 535 -6.14 -41.87 -4.93
C LEU A 535 -7.09 -40.93 -5.70
N GLN A 536 -7.78 -41.44 -6.72
CA GLN A 536 -8.80 -40.70 -7.46
C GLN A 536 -9.92 -40.18 -6.52
N ARG A 537 -10.45 -41.04 -5.64
CA ARG A 537 -11.54 -40.67 -4.72
C ARG A 537 -11.12 -39.59 -3.73
N ALA A 538 -9.91 -39.68 -3.20
CA ALA A 538 -9.37 -38.63 -2.34
C ALA A 538 -9.20 -37.30 -3.09
N LEU A 539 -8.74 -37.35 -4.36
CA LEU A 539 -8.55 -36.17 -5.19
C LEU A 539 -9.85 -35.45 -5.52
N SER A 540 -10.88 -36.21 -5.87
CA SER A 540 -12.21 -35.67 -6.11
C SER A 540 -12.82 -35.06 -4.85
N ALA A 541 -12.66 -35.71 -3.69
CA ALA A 541 -13.18 -35.18 -2.42
C ALA A 541 -12.53 -33.84 -2.02
N GLU A 542 -11.22 -33.68 -2.24
CA GLU A 542 -10.51 -32.42 -1.99
C GLU A 542 -10.93 -31.32 -2.97
N VAL A 543 -11.08 -31.64 -4.26
CA VAL A 543 -11.60 -30.71 -5.26
C VAL A 543 -13.01 -30.23 -4.88
N ASP A 544 -13.85 -31.16 -4.42
CA ASP A 544 -15.22 -30.85 -3.99
C ASP A 544 -15.24 -29.92 -2.77
N LEU A 545 -14.41 -30.20 -1.77
CA LEU A 545 -14.29 -29.38 -0.56
C LEU A 545 -13.80 -27.97 -0.89
N TYR A 546 -12.78 -27.87 -1.75
CA TYR A 546 -12.21 -26.61 -2.19
C TYR A 546 -13.23 -25.73 -2.92
N CYS A 547 -13.98 -26.29 -3.87
CA CYS A 547 -15.04 -25.58 -4.59
C CYS A 547 -16.15 -25.07 -3.64
N GLN A 548 -16.51 -25.85 -2.61
CA GLN A 548 -17.49 -25.44 -1.61
C GLN A 548 -17.01 -24.28 -0.74
N GLN A 549 -15.77 -24.36 -0.26
CA GLN A 549 -15.18 -23.29 0.56
C GLN A 549 -15.02 -22.00 -0.24
N MET A 550 -14.59 -22.12 -1.51
CA MET A 550 -14.42 -20.98 -2.39
C MET A 550 -15.74 -20.29 -2.71
N ALA A 551 -16.83 -21.04 -2.92
CA ALA A 551 -18.17 -20.47 -3.05
C ALA A 551 -18.60 -19.68 -1.81
N LYS A 552 -18.26 -20.16 -0.61
CA LYS A 552 -18.59 -19.51 0.66
C LYS A 552 -17.81 -18.21 0.87
N VAL A 553 -16.48 -18.25 0.72
CA VAL A 553 -15.62 -17.06 0.89
C VAL A 553 -16.00 -15.99 -0.14
N LEU A 554 -16.27 -16.40 -1.38
CA LEU A 554 -16.71 -15.48 -2.41
C LEU A 554 -18.02 -14.78 -2.04
N ALA A 555 -19.02 -15.48 -1.51
CA ALA A 555 -20.27 -14.87 -1.09
C ALA A 555 -20.08 -13.84 0.04
N GLU A 556 -19.29 -14.20 1.07
CA GLU A 556 -18.99 -13.32 2.21
C GLU A 556 -18.24 -12.05 1.77
N GLN A 557 -17.17 -12.19 0.99
CA GLN A 557 -16.36 -11.06 0.54
C GLN A 557 -17.13 -10.12 -0.38
N VAL A 558 -17.97 -10.66 -1.29
CA VAL A 558 -18.76 -9.83 -2.21
C VAL A 558 -19.77 -8.98 -1.45
N ASP A 559 -20.50 -9.60 -0.53
CA ASP A 559 -21.55 -8.91 0.22
C ASP A 559 -20.96 -7.82 1.13
N GLU A 560 -19.90 -8.12 1.87
CA GLU A 560 -19.26 -7.17 2.78
C GLU A 560 -18.70 -5.95 2.05
N SER A 561 -17.93 -6.17 0.99
CA SER A 561 -17.24 -5.08 0.30
C SER A 561 -18.20 -4.17 -0.47
N VAL A 562 -19.19 -4.74 -1.19
CA VAL A 562 -20.15 -3.91 -1.93
C VAL A 562 -21.06 -3.15 -0.97
N THR A 563 -21.52 -3.79 0.11
CA THR A 563 -22.36 -3.12 1.12
C THR A 563 -21.60 -2.01 1.83
N ALA A 564 -20.33 -2.22 2.19
CA ALA A 564 -19.49 -1.19 2.82
C ALA A 564 -19.23 0.00 1.88
N GLY A 565 -18.88 -0.27 0.62
CA GLY A 565 -18.64 0.76 -0.40
C GLY A 565 -19.89 1.61 -0.65
N MET A 566 -21.05 0.97 -0.78
CA MET A 566 -22.34 1.65 -0.96
C MET A 566 -22.68 2.55 0.24
N ASN A 567 -22.58 2.02 1.47
CA ASN A 567 -22.89 2.78 2.67
C ASN A 567 -21.98 4.01 2.81
N THR A 568 -20.70 3.86 2.47
CA THR A 568 -19.73 4.95 2.49
C THR A 568 -20.10 6.03 1.47
N PHE A 569 -20.41 5.63 0.22
CA PHE A 569 -20.81 6.57 -0.82
C PHE A 569 -22.07 7.37 -0.47
N PHE A 570 -23.14 6.70 -0.01
CA PHE A 570 -24.35 7.40 0.41
C PHE A 570 -24.12 8.32 1.61
N ALA A 571 -23.26 7.91 2.56
CA ALA A 571 -22.89 8.77 3.68
C ALA A 571 -22.11 10.01 3.24
N GLU A 572 -21.16 9.88 2.29
CA GLU A 572 -20.43 11.00 1.72
C GLU A 572 -21.34 11.95 0.94
N PHE A 573 -22.25 11.42 0.12
CA PHE A 573 -23.21 12.22 -0.63
C PHE A 573 -24.18 12.96 0.31
N ALA A 574 -24.72 12.27 1.32
CA ALA A 574 -25.57 12.88 2.35
C ALA A 574 -24.83 13.96 3.15
N SER A 575 -23.55 13.74 3.45
CA SER A 575 -22.68 14.73 4.10
C SER A 575 -22.55 15.99 3.25
N CYS A 576 -22.29 15.84 1.94
CA CYS A 576 -22.22 16.97 1.01
C CYS A 576 -23.53 17.78 0.98
N LEU A 577 -24.69 17.13 0.94
CA LEU A 577 -25.99 17.80 0.99
C LEU A 577 -26.23 18.50 2.33
N THR A 578 -25.87 17.86 3.43
CA THR A 578 -26.01 18.42 4.79
C THR A 578 -25.11 19.64 4.97
N GLU A 579 -23.89 19.60 4.43
CA GLU A 579 -22.98 20.74 4.45
C GLU A 579 -23.58 21.92 3.65
N LEU A 580 -24.11 21.65 2.45
CA LEU A 580 -24.74 22.67 1.61
C LEU A 580 -25.98 23.27 2.29
N GLN A 581 -26.82 22.44 2.91
CA GLN A 581 -27.96 22.88 3.72
C GLN A 581 -27.51 23.79 4.88
N THR A 582 -26.44 23.41 5.58
CA THR A 582 -25.88 24.18 6.70
C THR A 582 -25.39 25.54 6.22
N ARG A 583 -24.65 25.58 5.11
CA ARG A 583 -24.16 26.83 4.50
C ARG A 583 -25.30 27.76 4.08
N LEU A 584 -26.40 27.24 3.56
CA LEU A 584 -27.60 28.03 3.23
C LEU A 584 -28.32 28.55 4.48
N ARG A 585 -28.48 27.70 5.51
CA ARG A 585 -29.12 28.10 6.79
C ARG A 585 -28.35 29.20 7.48
N GLU A 586 -27.02 29.13 7.49
CA GLU A 586 -26.17 30.20 8.03
C GLU A 586 -26.30 31.49 7.21
N SER A 587 -26.36 31.41 5.87
CA SER A 587 -26.60 32.57 5.01
C SER A 587 -27.97 33.20 5.28
N LEU A 588 -29.00 32.38 5.49
CA LEU A 588 -30.34 32.83 5.88
C LEU A 588 -30.34 33.51 7.25
N ALA A 589 -29.64 32.95 8.25
CA ALA A 589 -29.53 33.52 9.58
C ALA A 589 -28.82 34.88 9.55
N LEU A 590 -27.76 35.02 8.74
CA LEU A 590 -27.08 36.29 8.51
C LEU A 590 -28.00 37.32 7.85
N ARG A 591 -28.78 36.92 6.83
CA ARG A 591 -29.71 37.81 6.14
C ARG A 591 -30.87 38.28 7.02
N GLN A 592 -31.27 37.49 8.02
CA GLN A 592 -32.31 37.84 9.00
C GLN A 592 -31.83 38.83 10.08
N GLN A 593 -30.54 39.18 10.12
CA GLN A 593 -30.03 40.23 11.01
C GLN A 593 -30.42 41.64 10.53
N ASN A 594 -30.08 42.66 11.31
CA ASN A 594 -30.35 44.06 10.98
C ASN A 594 -29.79 44.44 9.60
N GLU A 595 -30.59 45.16 8.82
CA GLU A 595 -30.26 45.53 7.43
C GLU A 595 -28.95 46.32 7.31
N SER A 596 -28.62 47.13 8.34
CA SER A 596 -27.36 47.87 8.42
C SER A 596 -26.14 46.95 8.57
N VAL A 597 -26.26 45.87 9.36
CA VAL A 597 -25.20 44.87 9.56
C VAL A 597 -25.00 44.05 8.30
N VAL A 598 -26.10 43.67 7.64
CA VAL A 598 -26.06 42.92 6.38
C VAL A 598 -25.38 43.72 5.27
N ARG A 599 -25.67 45.03 5.13
CA ARG A 599 -25.01 45.89 4.13
C ARG A 599 -23.50 46.05 4.41
N LEU A 600 -23.11 46.20 5.67
CA LEU A 600 -21.70 46.27 6.07
C LEU A 600 -20.97 44.96 5.74
N MET A 601 -21.55 43.82 6.10
CA MET A 601 -21.00 42.50 5.78
C MET A 601 -20.90 42.28 4.27
N GLN A 602 -21.91 42.68 3.50
CA GLN A 602 -21.90 42.55 2.04
C GLN A 602 -20.73 43.34 1.42
N GLN A 603 -20.46 44.55 1.89
CA GLN A 603 -19.29 45.33 1.45
C GLN A 603 -17.96 44.68 1.83
N GLN A 604 -17.81 44.24 3.08
CA GLN A 604 -16.60 43.55 3.53
C GLN A 604 -16.34 42.26 2.75
N LEU A 605 -17.40 41.50 2.49
CA LEU A 605 -17.30 40.22 1.81
C LEU A 605 -16.97 40.40 0.32
N GLN A 606 -17.53 41.41 -0.35
CA GLN A 606 -17.11 41.79 -1.72
C GLN A 606 -15.63 42.17 -1.78
N GLN A 607 -15.13 42.92 -0.80
CA GLN A 607 -13.71 43.26 -0.72
C GLN A 607 -12.84 42.01 -0.48
N ALA A 608 -13.29 41.09 0.36
CA ALA A 608 -12.60 39.82 0.62
C ALA A 608 -12.57 38.90 -0.61
N VAL A 609 -13.68 38.80 -1.35
CA VAL A 609 -13.78 38.07 -2.63
C VAL A 609 -12.81 38.64 -3.65
N MET A 610 -12.79 39.97 -3.83
CA MET A 610 -11.84 40.64 -4.72
C MET A 610 -10.40 40.30 -4.34
N THR A 611 -10.04 40.44 -3.05
CA THR A 611 -8.69 40.14 -2.55
C THR A 611 -8.30 38.68 -2.79
N HIS A 612 -9.19 37.73 -2.51
CA HIS A 612 -8.92 36.31 -2.75
C HIS A 612 -8.83 35.96 -4.24
N SER A 613 -9.55 36.67 -5.12
CA SER A 613 -9.39 36.50 -6.57
C SER A 613 -7.96 36.85 -7.01
N TRP A 614 -7.36 37.91 -6.46
CA TRP A 614 -5.95 38.24 -6.73
C TRP A 614 -5.02 37.15 -6.21
N ILE A 615 -5.22 36.66 -4.98
CA ILE A 615 -4.42 35.56 -4.42
C ILE A 615 -4.51 34.30 -5.30
N TYR A 616 -5.70 33.97 -5.80
CA TYR A 616 -5.89 32.83 -6.69
C TYR A 616 -5.15 33.02 -8.03
N THR A 617 -5.25 34.21 -8.64
CA THR A 617 -4.54 34.52 -9.89
C THR A 617 -3.03 34.49 -9.68
N ASP A 618 -2.52 35.07 -8.59
CA ASP A 618 -1.10 35.04 -8.24
C ASP A 618 -0.61 33.61 -7.98
N ALA A 619 -1.42 32.79 -7.31
CA ALA A 619 -1.13 31.37 -7.09
C ALA A 619 -1.02 30.59 -8.40
N GLN A 620 -1.92 30.88 -9.35
CA GLN A 620 -1.96 30.25 -10.66
C GLN A 620 -0.73 30.67 -11.49
N LEU A 621 -0.40 31.96 -11.52
CA LEU A 621 0.79 32.49 -12.19
C LEU A 621 2.07 31.89 -11.58
N LEU A 622 2.17 31.84 -10.26
CA LEU A 622 3.31 31.21 -9.58
C LEU A 622 3.46 29.73 -9.95
N ARG A 623 2.36 28.96 -10.03
CA ARG A 623 2.41 27.57 -10.49
C ARG A 623 2.94 27.49 -11.93
N ASP A 624 2.46 28.34 -12.82
CA ASP A 624 2.83 28.34 -14.23
C ASP A 624 4.29 28.76 -14.43
N ASP A 625 4.78 29.73 -13.65
CA ASP A 625 6.19 30.15 -13.60
C ASP A 625 7.09 29.02 -13.11
N ILE A 626 6.71 28.35 -12.00
CA ILE A 626 7.44 27.19 -11.48
C ILE A 626 7.47 26.07 -12.53
N GLN A 627 6.35 25.81 -13.21
CA GLN A 627 6.28 24.78 -14.24
C GLN A 627 7.15 25.13 -15.45
N THR A 628 7.24 26.41 -15.81
CA THR A 628 8.13 26.90 -16.86
C THR A 628 9.60 26.71 -16.46
N LEU A 629 9.97 26.98 -15.20
CA LEU A 629 11.30 26.69 -14.67
C LEU A 629 11.66 25.20 -14.78
N PHE A 630 10.74 24.30 -14.44
CA PHE A 630 10.92 22.86 -14.63
C PHE A 630 11.16 22.44 -16.10
N THR A 631 10.53 23.12 -17.05
CA THR A 631 10.76 22.86 -18.48
C THR A 631 12.08 23.44 -18.97
N ALA A 632 12.54 24.55 -18.40
CA ALA A 632 13.78 25.20 -18.76
C ALA A 632 15.02 24.44 -18.24
N GLU A 633 14.95 23.84 -17.04
CA GLU A 633 16.05 23.03 -16.47
C GLU A 633 16.19 21.62 -17.07
N ARG A 634 15.21 21.18 -17.87
CA ARG A 634 15.31 19.92 -18.63
C ARG A 634 16.12 20.05 -19.94
N TYR A 635 16.55 21.26 -20.29
CA TYR A 635 17.44 21.59 -21.40
C TYR A 635 18.76 22.14 -20.88
#